data_AF-I3L7N5-F1
#
_entry.id   AF-I3L7N5-F1
#
_cell.length_a   1.000
_cell.length_b   1.000
_cell.length_c   1.000
_cell.angle_alpha   90.00
_cell.angle_beta   90.00
_cell.angle_gamma   90.00
#
_symmetry.space_group_name_H-M   'P 1'
#
loop_
_entity.id
_entity.type
_entity.pdbx_description
1 polymer ?
#
loop_
_entity_poly.entity_id
_entity_poly.type
_entity_poly.pdbx_seq_one_letter_code
_entity_poly.pdbx_strand_id
1 'polypeptide(L)'
;MSSSGPRRLQPIGPAAFGASPPAPEETYDRLLEVPVTREQLNHYRNVAETARSELAATLVKFESAQAELRDLQSKMRSKEVSCQELKAEMENYKESNARKASLLISLRDRVQELEEESVVLSTSKIRTEIAAHSAVKENQELKKNFVELDEKLQKCLKDNEENKKQVLQSCRKHEKFLAALRDSLDPEKKNEKASDEDLILKVGELCKENALVKGQIVALEETVSVHEMEAEASRETIVRLASEVNREQKKAASCTEEKDKLNQDLLTAVEAKEALEKEVKILQERLLAGQRVWDASKQELSLLKKSSLELEKSCKASLDAAAASQSQYSSFREKIAAHLRGGSGPLKPTEDAILERIREMGSQEESGKQMVTQLEAQISELVEQLGNESGFHQKALQRAQKAENKLETLQGQLTHLEGELVSGDVLRDTLHVEKQKYLQFLDQLSEKMKLDRMAAELGFDMRLEVVLARTEQLVRLESNAVIEHKTIAHNLQRKLKTQKERLESKELHVNLLRQKIAQLEEERQMRSALTVERDEAKVTIRKLQKQVERLQKELSLCRQMNTELKAKLADTNELKIKTLEQTKTIEDLNKSRDTLEKMKEKAEKKLLSVKSELDTAEHEAKENKERAKNMLEVVTSETKTLKKSLEEAEKREKQLVDFREVVSQMLGLNMSSLALPDYEIIKCLERLIHSHQHPFVTCACLKDVPTRQDRHLQGHLQLLH
;
A
#
# COMPACT_ATOMS: atom_id res chain seq x y z
N MET A 1 -2.07 -54.83 -25.61
CA MET A 1 -1.68 -55.96 -26.48
C MET A 1 -1.17 -57.08 -25.62
N SER A 2 -1.48 -58.32 -26.00
CA SER A 2 -1.08 -59.61 -25.40
C SER A 2 -1.83 -60.05 -24.13
N SER A 3 -2.95 -60.75 -24.33
CA SER A 3 -3.65 -61.55 -23.32
C SER A 3 -3.43 -63.04 -23.56
N SER A 4 -2.83 -63.73 -22.61
CA SER A 4 -2.82 -65.19 -22.47
C SER A 4 -3.71 -65.57 -21.28
N GLY A 5 -4.79 -66.32 -21.54
CA GLY A 5 -5.75 -66.73 -20.51
C GLY A 5 -5.34 -68.00 -19.75
N PRO A 6 -6.12 -68.42 -18.72
CA PRO A 6 -6.00 -69.75 -18.15
C PRO A 6 -7.22 -70.64 -18.41
N ARG A 7 -6.90 -71.93 -18.62
CA ARG A 7 -7.80 -73.08 -18.79
C ARG A 7 -8.60 -73.39 -17.53
N ARG A 8 -9.87 -73.75 -17.75
CA ARG A 8 -10.73 -74.53 -16.83
C ARG A 8 -10.22 -75.96 -16.72
N LEU A 9 -10.14 -76.49 -15.49
CA LEU A 9 -10.13 -77.93 -15.20
C LEU A 9 -11.42 -78.29 -14.46
N GLN A 10 -12.09 -79.33 -14.96
CA GLN A 10 -13.30 -79.94 -14.38
C GLN A 10 -12.94 -80.88 -13.21
N PRO A 11 -13.85 -81.12 -12.25
CA PRO A 11 -13.78 -82.27 -11.36
C PRO A 11 -14.56 -83.46 -11.93
N ILE A 12 -13.92 -84.63 -11.92
CA ILE A 12 -14.48 -85.96 -12.19
C ILE A 12 -15.09 -86.50 -10.88
N GLY A 13 -16.32 -87.01 -10.92
CA GLY A 13 -17.02 -87.56 -9.75
C GLY A 13 -16.56 -88.96 -9.34
N PRO A 14 -16.93 -89.46 -8.14
CA PRO A 14 -16.67 -90.84 -7.77
C PRO A 14 -17.89 -91.74 -8.07
N ALA A 15 -17.59 -92.86 -8.74
CA ALA A 15 -18.48 -93.97 -8.97
C ALA A 15 -18.57 -94.86 -7.71
N ALA A 16 -19.76 -95.43 -7.51
CA ALA A 16 -20.04 -96.43 -6.50
C ALA A 16 -19.53 -97.82 -6.91
N PHE A 17 -18.78 -98.46 -6.01
CA PHE A 17 -18.52 -99.91 -5.88
C PHE A 17 -18.33 -100.11 -4.36
N GLY A 18 -19.04 -100.96 -3.62
CA GLY A 18 -19.50 -102.30 -3.95
C GLY A 18 -18.44 -103.33 -3.57
N ALA A 19 -18.18 -103.56 -2.27
CA ALA A 19 -17.54 -104.79 -1.75
C ALA A 19 -17.58 -104.84 -0.21
N SER A 20 -18.27 -105.84 0.34
CA SER A 20 -18.22 -106.24 1.75
C SER A 20 -16.86 -106.84 2.12
N PRO A 21 -16.38 -106.69 3.37
CA PRO A 21 -15.37 -107.58 3.95
C PRO A 21 -16.04 -108.68 4.80
N PRO A 22 -15.52 -109.92 4.80
CA PRO A 22 -16.12 -111.06 5.50
C PRO A 22 -15.69 -111.12 6.98
N ALA A 23 -16.49 -111.89 7.74
CA ALA A 23 -16.27 -112.25 9.13
C ALA A 23 -14.92 -112.95 9.35
N PRO A 24 -14.27 -112.78 10.53
CA PRO A 24 -13.10 -113.57 10.86
C PRO A 24 -13.52 -114.95 11.36
N GLU A 25 -13.01 -115.97 10.67
CA GLU A 25 -13.05 -117.37 11.06
C GLU A 25 -12.30 -117.59 12.39
N GLU A 26 -12.95 -118.30 13.31
CA GLU A 26 -12.36 -118.84 14.53
C GLU A 26 -11.40 -119.98 14.18
N THR A 27 -10.11 -119.67 14.05
CA THR A 27 -9.04 -120.68 14.08
C THR A 27 -8.71 -121.02 15.54
N TYR A 28 -9.29 -122.12 16.01
CA TYR A 28 -8.81 -122.85 17.20
C TYR A 28 -7.42 -123.40 16.93
N ASP A 29 -6.38 -122.63 17.24
CA ASP A 29 -5.00 -123.11 17.28
C ASP A 29 -4.75 -123.80 18.62
N ARG A 30 -4.64 -125.13 18.54
CA ARG A 30 -4.30 -126.05 19.63
C ARG A 30 -2.82 -125.87 19.97
N LEU A 31 -2.49 -124.88 20.80
CA LEU A 31 -1.13 -124.68 21.32
C LEU A 31 -0.83 -125.65 22.46
N LEU A 32 0.16 -126.50 22.22
CA LEU A 32 0.82 -127.39 23.17
C LEU A 32 1.30 -126.61 24.41
N GLU A 33 0.83 -126.99 25.59
CA GLU A 33 1.38 -126.56 26.88
C GLU A 33 2.82 -127.07 27.02
N VAL A 34 3.79 -126.23 26.66
CA VAL A 34 5.17 -126.34 27.13
C VAL A 34 5.23 -125.60 28.47
N PRO A 35 5.79 -126.18 29.55
CA PRO A 35 5.89 -125.49 30.82
C PRO A 35 6.90 -124.33 30.67
N VAL A 36 6.39 -123.13 30.44
CA VAL A 36 7.20 -121.91 30.41
C VAL A 36 7.73 -121.69 31.82
N THR A 37 9.06 -121.67 31.95
CA THR A 37 9.69 -121.40 33.23
C THR A 37 9.32 -119.99 33.70
N ARG A 38 9.10 -119.81 35.02
CA ARG A 38 8.64 -118.55 35.63
C ARG A 38 9.48 -117.33 35.23
N GLU A 39 10.76 -117.55 34.94
CA GLU A 39 11.72 -116.54 34.49
C GLU A 39 11.40 -116.03 33.07
N GLN A 40 11.01 -116.91 32.14
CA GLN A 40 10.63 -116.51 30.78
C GLN A 40 9.32 -115.70 30.78
N LEU A 41 8.33 -116.09 31.58
CA LEU A 41 7.08 -115.33 31.74
C LEU A 41 7.33 -113.92 32.30
N ASN A 42 8.22 -113.79 33.27
CA ASN A 42 8.61 -112.48 33.82
C ASN A 42 9.38 -111.63 32.79
N HIS A 43 10.26 -112.24 32.00
CA HIS A 43 10.98 -111.53 30.93
C HIS A 43 10.01 -110.96 29.88
N TYR A 44 9.06 -111.76 29.38
CA TYR A 44 8.05 -111.28 28.43
C TYR A 44 7.12 -110.21 29.01
N ARG A 45 6.75 -110.32 30.30
CA ARG A 45 5.97 -109.27 30.98
C ARG A 45 6.72 -107.95 31.03
N ASN A 46 7.99 -107.97 31.45
CA ASN A 46 8.81 -106.75 31.54
C ASN A 46 9.05 -106.11 30.17
N VAL A 47 9.29 -106.90 29.13
CA VAL A 47 9.42 -106.40 27.75
C VAL A 47 8.11 -105.77 27.27
N ALA A 48 6.96 -106.40 27.55
CA ALA A 48 5.65 -105.85 27.20
C ALA A 48 5.31 -104.56 27.96
N GLU A 49 5.66 -104.47 29.25
CA GLU A 49 5.49 -103.26 30.05
C GLU A 49 6.41 -102.12 29.59
N THR A 50 7.64 -102.44 29.19
CA THR A 50 8.59 -101.48 28.63
C THR A 50 8.08 -100.96 27.28
N ALA A 51 7.63 -101.85 26.38
CA ALA A 51 7.04 -101.48 25.10
C ALA A 51 5.76 -100.64 25.26
N ARG A 52 4.91 -100.95 26.26
CA ARG A 52 3.73 -100.12 26.60
C ARG A 52 4.12 -98.74 27.10
N SER A 53 5.17 -98.65 27.92
CA SER A 53 5.68 -97.38 28.44
C SER A 53 6.29 -96.51 27.33
N GLU A 54 7.05 -97.13 26.41
CA GLU A 54 7.59 -96.47 25.21
C GLU A 54 6.48 -96.03 24.25
N LEU A 55 5.43 -96.84 24.06
CA LEU A 55 4.25 -96.46 23.28
C LEU A 55 3.51 -95.28 23.92
N ALA A 56 3.32 -95.28 25.23
CA ALA A 56 2.70 -94.15 25.94
C ALA A 56 3.57 -92.87 25.81
N ALA A 57 4.89 -92.98 25.95
CA ALA A 57 5.80 -91.85 25.80
C ALA A 57 5.81 -91.28 24.37
N THR A 58 5.71 -92.14 23.35
CA THR A 58 5.63 -91.71 21.95
C THR A 58 4.27 -91.09 21.62
N LEU A 59 3.17 -91.60 22.18
CA LEU A 59 1.85 -90.99 22.05
C LEU A 59 1.81 -89.58 22.65
N VAL A 60 2.35 -89.39 23.85
CA VAL A 60 2.43 -88.05 24.47
C VAL A 60 3.26 -87.08 23.63
N LYS A 61 4.39 -87.54 23.07
CA LYS A 61 5.21 -86.71 22.14
C LYS A 61 4.48 -86.40 20.83
N PHE A 62 3.68 -87.33 20.31
CA PHE A 62 2.87 -87.10 19.13
C PHE A 62 1.76 -86.08 19.42
N GLU A 63 1.07 -86.20 20.55
CA GLU A 63 0.04 -85.25 20.99
C GLU A 63 0.61 -83.85 21.22
N SER A 64 1.79 -83.74 21.84
CA SER A 64 2.46 -82.45 22.04
C SER A 64 2.87 -81.82 20.71
N ALA A 65 3.47 -82.60 19.80
CA ALA A 65 3.81 -82.12 18.46
C ALA A 65 2.57 -81.70 17.66
N GLN A 66 1.45 -82.42 17.80
CA GLN A 66 0.20 -82.06 17.15
C GLN A 66 -0.41 -80.77 17.74
N ALA A 67 -0.30 -80.55 19.04
CA ALA A 67 -0.71 -79.31 19.68
C ALA A 67 0.13 -78.12 19.23
N GLU A 68 1.46 -78.27 19.15
CA GLU A 68 2.37 -77.26 18.61
C GLU A 68 2.06 -76.92 17.14
N LEU A 69 1.75 -77.93 16.33
CA LEU A 69 1.39 -77.73 14.93
C LEU A 69 0.07 -76.94 14.79
N ARG A 70 -0.93 -77.21 15.64
CA ARG A 70 -2.18 -76.44 15.70
C ARG A 70 -1.92 -74.98 16.14
N ASP A 71 -1.06 -74.77 17.13
CA ASP A 71 -0.68 -73.43 17.59
C ASP A 71 0.04 -72.64 16.48
N LEU A 72 1.01 -73.25 15.80
CA LEU A 72 1.71 -72.64 14.66
C LEU A 72 0.76 -72.33 13.50
N GLN A 73 -0.18 -73.22 13.18
CA GLN A 73 -1.22 -72.94 12.17
C GLN A 73 -2.10 -71.77 12.57
N SER A 74 -2.47 -71.64 13.86
CA SER A 74 -3.26 -70.51 14.35
C SER A 74 -2.49 -69.18 14.24
N LYS A 75 -1.20 -69.19 14.58
CA LYS A 75 -0.30 -68.03 14.46
C LYS A 75 -0.06 -67.65 12.99
N MET A 76 0.07 -68.63 12.11
CA MET A 76 0.19 -68.39 10.67
C MET A 76 -1.08 -67.74 10.12
N ARG A 77 -2.27 -68.24 10.48
CA ARG A 77 -3.54 -67.65 10.09
C ARG A 77 -3.71 -66.22 10.61
N SER A 78 -3.33 -65.95 11.86
CA SER A 78 -3.41 -64.57 12.39
C SER A 78 -2.45 -63.61 11.69
N LYS A 79 -1.24 -64.07 11.33
CA LYS A 79 -0.31 -63.30 10.50
C LYS A 79 -0.82 -63.09 9.09
N GLU A 80 -1.47 -64.08 8.49
CA GLU A 80 -2.09 -63.96 7.17
C GLU A 80 -3.23 -62.93 7.15
N VAL A 81 -4.08 -62.92 8.18
CA VAL A 81 -5.12 -61.89 8.36
C VAL A 81 -4.49 -60.50 8.51
N SER A 82 -3.48 -60.34 9.35
CA SER A 82 -2.77 -59.06 9.51
C SER A 82 -2.11 -58.58 8.21
N CYS A 83 -1.54 -59.49 7.41
CA CYS A 83 -1.00 -59.15 6.09
C CYS A 83 -2.10 -58.71 5.11
N GLN A 84 -3.28 -59.33 5.15
CA GLN A 84 -4.42 -58.92 4.33
C GLN A 84 -4.94 -57.53 4.73
N GLU A 85 -5.02 -57.25 6.03
CA GLU A 85 -5.39 -55.93 6.57
C GLU A 85 -4.39 -54.85 6.13
N LEU A 86 -3.08 -55.08 6.28
CA LEU A 86 -2.04 -54.16 5.80
C LEU A 86 -2.11 -53.94 4.29
N LYS A 87 -2.43 -54.98 3.51
CA LYS A 87 -2.61 -54.86 2.06
C LYS A 87 -3.83 -54.00 1.72
N ALA A 88 -4.94 -54.18 2.42
CA ALA A 88 -6.14 -53.35 2.24
C ALA A 88 -5.85 -51.89 2.62
N GLU A 89 -5.13 -51.65 3.71
CA GLU A 89 -4.73 -50.31 4.14
C GLU A 89 -3.80 -49.65 3.10
N MET A 90 -2.82 -50.38 2.55
CA MET A 90 -1.97 -49.88 1.48
C MET A 90 -2.76 -49.51 0.22
N GLU A 91 -3.74 -50.32 -0.19
CA GLU A 91 -4.61 -50.00 -1.33
C GLU A 91 -5.49 -48.76 -1.04
N ASN A 92 -6.01 -48.62 0.17
CA ASN A 92 -6.72 -47.41 0.60
C ASN A 92 -5.82 -46.17 0.54
N TYR A 93 -4.55 -46.28 0.95
CA TYR A 93 -3.58 -45.19 0.82
C TYR A 93 -3.29 -44.85 -0.64
N LYS A 94 -3.12 -45.84 -1.52
CA LYS A 94 -2.94 -45.62 -2.96
C LYS A 94 -4.14 -44.93 -3.58
N GLU A 95 -5.35 -45.36 -3.24
CA GLU A 95 -6.58 -44.74 -3.73
C GLU A 95 -6.72 -43.31 -3.22
N SER A 96 -6.47 -43.06 -1.94
CA SER A 96 -6.45 -41.69 -1.38
C SER A 96 -5.42 -40.81 -2.08
N ASN A 97 -4.22 -41.35 -2.35
CA ASN A 97 -3.17 -40.62 -3.05
C ASN A 97 -3.55 -40.33 -4.51
N ALA A 98 -4.17 -41.28 -5.22
CA ALA A 98 -4.68 -41.08 -6.57
C ALA A 98 -5.77 -40.00 -6.62
N ARG A 99 -6.72 -40.01 -5.68
CA ARG A 99 -7.75 -38.96 -5.56
C ARG A 99 -7.13 -37.59 -5.30
N LYS A 100 -6.14 -37.50 -4.40
CA LYS A 100 -5.39 -36.26 -4.14
C LYS A 100 -4.61 -35.78 -5.37
N ALA A 101 -3.99 -36.69 -6.11
CA ALA A 101 -3.27 -36.37 -7.34
C ALA A 101 -4.22 -35.86 -8.44
N SER A 102 -5.38 -36.50 -8.64
CA SER A 102 -6.41 -36.02 -9.58
C SER A 102 -6.94 -34.64 -9.19
N LEU A 103 -7.17 -34.39 -7.90
CA LEU A 103 -7.57 -33.07 -7.41
C LEU A 103 -6.49 -32.01 -7.68
N LEU A 104 -5.22 -32.35 -7.45
CA LEU A 104 -4.10 -31.46 -7.74
C LEU A 104 -4.01 -31.11 -9.23
N ILE A 105 -4.24 -32.08 -10.13
CA ILE A 105 -4.28 -31.85 -11.58
C ILE A 105 -5.43 -30.90 -11.92
N SER A 106 -6.65 -31.19 -11.46
CA SER A 106 -7.81 -30.33 -11.71
C SER A 106 -7.63 -28.90 -11.18
N LEU A 107 -7.00 -28.74 -10.02
CA LEU A 107 -6.68 -27.42 -9.48
C LEU A 107 -5.62 -26.69 -10.30
N ARG A 108 -4.62 -27.40 -10.83
CA ARG A 108 -3.62 -26.81 -11.75
C ARG A 108 -4.27 -26.37 -13.06
N ASP A 109 -5.12 -27.20 -13.64
CA ASP A 109 -5.85 -26.87 -14.88
C ASP A 109 -6.71 -25.61 -14.67
N ARG A 110 -7.42 -25.54 -13.53
CA ARG A 110 -8.22 -24.37 -13.14
C ARG A 110 -7.37 -23.10 -12.98
N VAL A 111 -6.18 -23.21 -12.39
CA VAL A 111 -5.26 -22.07 -12.26
C VAL A 111 -4.77 -21.61 -13.63
N GLN A 112 -4.42 -22.55 -14.52
CA GLN A 112 -4.02 -22.23 -15.88
C GLN A 112 -5.16 -21.54 -16.66
N GLU A 113 -6.40 -22.03 -16.57
CA GLU A 113 -7.58 -21.39 -17.16
C GLU A 113 -7.74 -19.94 -16.67
N LEU A 114 -7.60 -19.70 -15.37
CA LEU A 114 -7.69 -18.36 -14.79
C LEU A 114 -6.52 -17.45 -15.22
N GLU A 115 -5.32 -17.99 -15.38
CA GLU A 115 -4.17 -17.27 -15.92
C GLU A 115 -4.40 -16.87 -17.39
N GLU A 116 -4.91 -17.79 -18.21
CA GLU A 116 -5.28 -17.53 -19.61
C GLU A 116 -6.41 -16.48 -19.71
N GLU A 117 -7.45 -16.60 -18.88
CA GLU A 117 -8.52 -15.60 -18.77
C GLU A 117 -7.98 -14.22 -18.37
N SER A 118 -7.04 -14.17 -17.42
CA SER A 118 -6.39 -12.91 -17.00
C SER A 118 -5.59 -12.25 -18.13
N VAL A 119 -4.89 -13.04 -18.94
CA VAL A 119 -4.17 -12.54 -20.14
C VAL A 119 -5.16 -12.01 -21.18
N VAL A 120 -6.26 -12.72 -21.42
CA VAL A 120 -7.33 -12.26 -22.34
C VAL A 120 -8.00 -10.98 -21.81
N LEU A 121 -8.24 -10.89 -20.51
CA LEU A 121 -8.81 -9.70 -19.88
C LEU A 121 -7.87 -8.50 -19.98
N SER A 122 -6.58 -8.72 -19.74
CA SER A 122 -5.54 -7.68 -19.85
C SER A 122 -5.41 -7.17 -21.28
N THR A 123 -5.40 -8.06 -22.27
CA THR A 123 -5.39 -7.65 -23.70
C THR A 123 -6.70 -7.01 -24.15
N SER A 124 -7.84 -7.39 -23.58
CA SER A 124 -9.12 -6.71 -23.78
C SER A 124 -9.08 -5.29 -23.18
N LYS A 125 -8.60 -5.13 -21.95
CA LYS A 125 -8.44 -3.86 -21.27
C LYS A 125 -7.58 -2.88 -22.09
N ILE A 126 -6.41 -3.33 -22.54
CA ILE A 126 -5.52 -2.52 -23.41
C ILE A 126 -6.26 -2.08 -24.68
N ARG A 127 -7.02 -2.98 -25.33
CA ARG A 127 -7.83 -2.61 -26.51
C ARG A 127 -8.90 -1.56 -26.19
N THR A 128 -9.60 -1.70 -25.07
CA THR A 128 -10.61 -0.72 -24.66
C THR A 128 -10.00 0.63 -24.29
N GLU A 129 -8.83 0.64 -23.65
CA GLU A 129 -8.08 1.87 -23.34
C GLU A 129 -7.64 2.58 -24.62
N ILE A 130 -7.12 1.85 -25.61
CA ILE A 130 -6.76 2.41 -26.92
C ILE A 130 -8.00 3.02 -27.62
N ALA A 131 -9.12 2.30 -27.62
CA ALA A 131 -10.37 2.79 -28.21
C ALA A 131 -10.89 4.04 -27.50
N ALA A 132 -10.85 4.07 -26.17
CA ALA A 132 -11.22 5.24 -25.38
C ALA A 132 -10.29 6.42 -25.66
N HIS A 133 -8.97 6.18 -25.75
CA HIS A 133 -8.00 7.24 -26.08
C HIS A 133 -8.24 7.83 -27.47
N SER A 134 -8.60 7.00 -28.45
CA SER A 134 -8.98 7.44 -29.80
C SER A 134 -10.25 8.30 -29.78
N ALA A 135 -11.30 7.85 -29.08
CA ALA A 135 -12.56 8.59 -28.95
C ALA A 135 -12.39 9.92 -28.20
N VAL A 136 -11.50 9.98 -27.20
CA VAL A 136 -11.15 11.23 -26.51
C VAL A 136 -10.44 12.20 -27.46
N LYS A 137 -9.52 11.70 -28.30
CA LYS A 137 -8.82 12.51 -29.30
C LYS A 137 -9.80 13.10 -30.32
N GLU A 138 -10.72 12.27 -30.84
CA GLU A 138 -11.78 12.71 -31.76
C GLU A 138 -12.70 13.76 -31.11
N ASN A 139 -13.10 13.56 -29.85
CA ASN A 139 -13.88 14.55 -29.10
C ASN A 139 -13.13 15.88 -28.90
N GLN A 140 -11.82 15.84 -28.67
CA GLN A 140 -11.01 17.06 -28.58
C GLN A 140 -10.97 17.81 -29.92
N GLU A 141 -10.90 17.09 -31.03
CA GLU A 141 -10.90 17.66 -32.37
C GLU A 141 -12.26 18.28 -32.72
N LEU A 142 -13.36 17.58 -32.43
CA LEU A 142 -14.72 18.12 -32.53
C LEU A 142 -14.90 19.37 -31.67
N LYS A 143 -14.32 19.40 -30.46
CA LYS A 143 -14.39 20.55 -29.57
C LYS A 143 -13.63 21.76 -30.14
N LYS A 144 -12.47 21.55 -30.77
CA LYS A 144 -11.75 22.62 -31.48
C LYS A 144 -12.58 23.16 -32.65
N ASN A 145 -13.17 22.28 -33.44
CA ASN A 145 -14.04 22.66 -34.55
C ASN A 145 -15.28 23.44 -34.07
N PHE A 146 -15.87 23.04 -32.94
CA PHE A 146 -16.98 23.76 -32.33
C PHE A 146 -16.58 25.18 -31.90
N VAL A 147 -15.42 25.34 -31.27
CA VAL A 147 -14.91 26.68 -30.88
C VAL A 147 -14.67 27.54 -32.12
N GLU A 148 -14.06 27.01 -33.17
CA GLU A 148 -13.87 27.76 -34.42
C GLU A 148 -15.21 28.18 -35.07
N LEU A 149 -16.23 27.31 -35.03
CA LEU A 149 -17.56 27.63 -35.52
C LEU A 149 -18.26 28.69 -34.66
N ASP A 150 -18.09 28.62 -33.34
CA ASP A 150 -18.64 29.61 -32.40
C ASP A 150 -17.96 30.98 -32.58
N GLU A 151 -16.65 31.02 -32.79
CA GLU A 151 -15.91 32.24 -33.12
C GLU A 151 -16.38 32.86 -34.43
N LYS A 152 -16.62 32.02 -35.46
CA LYS A 152 -17.21 32.47 -36.73
C LYS A 152 -18.62 33.02 -36.54
N LEU A 153 -19.44 32.39 -35.71
CA LEU A 153 -20.80 32.85 -35.39
C LEU A 153 -20.79 34.19 -34.65
N GLN A 154 -19.96 34.31 -33.61
CA GLN A 154 -19.74 35.53 -32.83
C GLN A 154 -19.28 36.70 -33.72
N LYS A 155 -18.35 36.43 -34.64
CA LYS A 155 -17.91 37.41 -35.63
C LYS A 155 -19.06 37.86 -36.53
N CYS A 156 -19.84 36.92 -37.06
CA CYS A 156 -21.00 37.21 -37.90
C CYS A 156 -22.07 38.05 -37.15
N LEU A 157 -22.26 37.79 -35.86
CA LEU A 157 -23.15 38.57 -34.98
C LEU A 157 -22.64 40.00 -34.77
N LYS A 158 -21.34 40.17 -34.50
CA LYS A 158 -20.71 41.50 -34.38
C LYS A 158 -20.81 42.30 -35.67
N ASP A 159 -20.52 41.67 -36.81
CA ASP A 159 -20.62 42.29 -38.13
C ASP A 159 -22.08 42.72 -38.41
N ASN A 160 -23.07 41.92 -38.00
CA ASN A 160 -24.50 42.27 -38.10
C ASN A 160 -24.89 43.43 -37.17
N GLU A 161 -24.42 43.45 -35.93
CA GLU A 161 -24.63 44.59 -35.03
C GLU A 161 -23.98 45.88 -35.54
N GLU A 162 -22.78 45.78 -36.12
CA GLU A 162 -22.05 46.92 -36.67
C GLU A 162 -22.74 47.45 -37.93
N ASN A 163 -23.25 46.57 -38.80
CA ASN A 163 -24.13 46.94 -39.91
C ASN A 163 -25.40 47.65 -39.41
N LYS A 164 -26.06 47.16 -38.34
CA LYS A 164 -27.21 47.85 -37.73
C LYS A 164 -26.83 49.23 -37.19
N LYS A 165 -25.67 49.38 -36.55
CA LYS A 165 -25.15 50.67 -36.06
C LYS A 165 -24.86 51.63 -37.20
N GLN A 166 -24.29 51.16 -38.32
CA GLN A 166 -24.08 51.97 -39.52
C GLN A 166 -25.40 52.42 -40.15
N VAL A 167 -26.42 51.55 -40.22
CA VAL A 167 -27.77 51.90 -40.69
C VAL A 167 -28.38 52.98 -39.80
N LEU A 168 -28.31 52.83 -38.47
CA LEU A 168 -28.78 53.83 -37.50
C LEU A 168 -28.02 55.16 -37.60
N GLN A 169 -26.71 55.13 -37.86
CA GLN A 169 -25.90 56.33 -38.08
C GLN A 169 -26.27 57.03 -39.40
N SER A 170 -26.64 56.28 -40.44
CA SER A 170 -27.16 56.81 -41.70
C SER A 170 -28.51 57.50 -41.51
N CYS A 171 -29.41 56.92 -40.69
CA CYS A 171 -30.67 57.54 -40.28
C CYS A 171 -30.46 58.85 -39.49
N ARG A 172 -29.52 58.87 -38.53
CA ARG A 172 -29.17 60.09 -37.77
C ARG A 172 -28.59 61.20 -38.65
N LYS A 173 -27.91 60.86 -39.74
CA LYS A 173 -27.43 61.84 -40.74
C LYS A 173 -28.58 62.40 -41.58
N HIS A 174 -29.59 61.59 -41.91
CA HIS A 174 -30.84 62.05 -42.54
C HIS A 174 -31.67 62.95 -41.62
N GLU A 175 -31.76 62.66 -40.32
CA GLU A 175 -32.43 63.52 -39.33
C GLU A 175 -31.72 64.87 -39.13
N LYS A 176 -30.39 64.89 -39.11
CA LYS A 176 -29.61 66.13 -39.04
C LYS A 176 -29.76 67.01 -40.29
N PHE A 177 -29.96 66.39 -41.46
CA PHE A 177 -30.28 67.09 -42.70
C PHE A 177 -31.68 67.73 -42.67
N LEU A 178 -32.67 67.05 -42.05
CA LEU A 178 -34.01 67.60 -41.83
C LEU A 178 -34.06 68.71 -40.76
N ALA A 179 -33.24 68.62 -39.70
CA ALA A 179 -33.13 69.67 -38.68
C ALA A 179 -32.48 70.95 -39.22
N ALA A 180 -31.44 70.83 -40.05
CA ALA A 180 -30.81 71.96 -40.73
C ALA A 180 -31.75 72.65 -41.75
N LEU A 181 -32.70 71.89 -42.34
CA LEU A 181 -33.75 72.41 -43.21
C LEU A 181 -34.87 73.15 -42.42
N ARG A 182 -35.04 72.83 -41.13
CA ARG A 182 -36.05 73.40 -40.23
C ARG A 182 -35.61 74.71 -39.56
N ASP A 183 -34.32 74.83 -39.25
CA ASP A 183 -33.72 76.06 -38.72
C ASP A 183 -33.53 77.15 -39.80
N SER A 184 -33.75 76.83 -41.09
CA SER A 184 -33.62 77.78 -42.22
C SER A 184 -34.94 78.14 -42.93
N LEU A 185 -36.08 77.53 -42.57
CA LEU A 185 -37.41 77.89 -43.07
C LEU A 185 -38.48 77.64 -41.98
N ASP A 186 -38.85 78.65 -41.20
CA ASP A 186 -40.14 79.36 -41.33
C ASP A 186 -40.42 80.27 -40.12
N PRO A 187 -40.72 81.57 -40.34
CA PRO A 187 -41.21 82.47 -39.32
C PRO A 187 -42.74 82.36 -39.19
N GLU A 188 -43.23 81.65 -38.18
CA GLU A 188 -44.63 81.79 -37.77
C GLU A 188 -44.81 82.84 -36.67
N LYS A 189 -44.92 84.07 -37.18
CA LYS A 189 -46.00 85.01 -36.93
C LYS A 189 -46.35 85.40 -35.48
N LYS A 190 -45.99 86.66 -35.27
CA LYS A 190 -46.85 87.79 -34.85
C LYS A 190 -46.66 88.26 -33.42
N ASN A 191 -45.98 89.41 -33.38
CA ASN A 191 -46.32 90.58 -32.57
C ASN A 191 -46.16 90.42 -31.06
N GLU A 192 -44.96 90.68 -30.56
CA GLU A 192 -44.60 91.92 -29.85
C GLU A 192 -43.12 91.82 -29.45
N LYS A 193 -42.44 92.96 -29.33
CA LYS A 193 -40.99 93.04 -29.11
C LYS A 193 -40.62 92.31 -27.80
N ALA A 194 -39.92 91.18 -27.87
CA ALA A 194 -39.17 90.68 -26.72
C ALA A 194 -38.00 91.66 -26.49
N SER A 195 -38.00 92.32 -25.33
CA SER A 195 -36.96 93.27 -24.92
C SER A 195 -35.71 92.50 -24.47
N ASP A 196 -34.53 93.10 -24.60
CA ASP A 196 -33.27 92.55 -24.08
C ASP A 196 -33.34 92.22 -22.56
N GLU A 197 -34.29 92.82 -21.82
CA GLU A 197 -34.59 92.52 -20.42
C GLU A 197 -35.17 91.11 -20.19
N ASP A 198 -35.95 90.56 -21.13
CA ASP A 198 -36.51 89.21 -21.02
C ASP A 198 -35.42 88.14 -21.20
N LEU A 199 -34.41 88.43 -22.03
CA LEU A 199 -33.19 87.62 -22.18
C LEU A 199 -32.33 87.63 -20.90
N ILE A 200 -32.18 88.79 -20.25
CA ILE A 200 -31.39 88.93 -19.01
C ILE A 200 -32.07 88.23 -17.82
N LEU A 201 -33.39 88.33 -17.69
CA LEU A 201 -34.15 87.60 -16.67
C LEU A 201 -34.00 86.08 -16.84
N LYS A 202 -34.04 85.58 -18.07
CA LYS A 202 -33.83 84.15 -18.35
C LYS A 202 -32.41 83.68 -18.02
N VAL A 203 -31.40 84.50 -18.29
CA VAL A 203 -30.01 84.22 -17.88
C VAL A 203 -29.87 84.22 -16.35
N GLY A 204 -30.53 85.14 -15.64
CA GLY A 204 -30.54 85.19 -14.18
C GLY A 204 -31.21 83.97 -13.51
N GLU A 205 -32.29 83.46 -14.10
CA GLU A 205 -32.92 82.19 -13.68
C GLU A 205 -31.97 81.01 -13.86
N LEU A 206 -31.32 80.90 -15.03
CA LEU A 206 -30.36 79.84 -15.32
C LEU A 206 -29.13 79.88 -14.38
N CYS A 207 -28.69 81.07 -13.95
CA CYS A 207 -27.61 81.19 -12.97
C CYS A 207 -28.00 80.69 -11.57
N LYS A 208 -29.25 80.92 -11.14
CA LYS A 208 -29.76 80.41 -9.85
C LYS A 208 -29.95 78.90 -9.88
N GLU A 209 -30.46 78.35 -10.98
CA GLU A 209 -30.54 76.91 -11.19
C GLU A 209 -29.15 76.26 -11.19
N ASN A 210 -28.16 76.89 -11.82
CA ASN A 210 -26.78 76.40 -11.82
C ASN A 210 -26.16 76.39 -10.40
N ALA A 211 -26.45 77.40 -9.57
CA ALA A 211 -26.01 77.41 -8.18
C ALA A 211 -26.66 76.30 -7.34
N LEU A 212 -27.95 76.03 -7.54
CA LEU A 212 -28.66 74.92 -6.89
C LEU A 212 -28.08 73.56 -7.30
N VAL A 213 -27.84 73.36 -8.60
CA VAL A 213 -27.25 72.13 -9.15
C VAL A 213 -25.84 71.91 -8.61
N LYS A 214 -25.03 72.96 -8.47
CA LYS A 214 -23.70 72.86 -7.81
C LYS A 214 -23.80 72.43 -6.35
N GLY A 215 -24.77 72.96 -5.59
CA GLY A 215 -25.02 72.51 -4.23
C GLY A 215 -25.43 71.04 -4.15
N GLN A 216 -26.26 70.57 -5.09
CA GLN A 216 -26.63 69.15 -5.21
C GLN A 216 -25.44 68.26 -5.58
N ILE A 217 -24.53 68.74 -6.44
CA ILE A 217 -23.30 68.01 -6.79
C ILE A 217 -22.42 67.81 -5.56
N VAL A 218 -22.19 68.87 -4.75
CA VAL A 218 -21.37 68.76 -3.53
C VAL A 218 -21.98 67.78 -2.53
N ALA A 219 -23.30 67.85 -2.30
CA ALA A 219 -23.97 66.89 -1.42
C ALA A 219 -23.87 65.45 -1.94
N LEU A 220 -23.96 65.25 -3.25
CA LEU A 220 -23.76 63.93 -3.87
C LEU A 220 -22.31 63.45 -3.74
N GLU A 221 -21.31 64.32 -3.93
CA GLU A 221 -19.89 64.01 -3.74
C GLU A 221 -19.59 63.58 -2.29
N GLU A 222 -20.16 64.26 -1.30
CA GLU A 222 -20.03 63.88 0.11
C GLU A 222 -20.65 62.50 0.39
N THR A 223 -21.85 62.21 -0.15
CA THR A 223 -22.48 60.89 0.00
C THR A 223 -21.70 59.77 -0.71
N VAL A 224 -21.11 60.06 -1.87
CA VAL A 224 -20.22 59.11 -2.58
C VAL A 224 -18.98 58.84 -1.75
N SER A 225 -18.36 59.87 -1.15
CA SER A 225 -17.18 59.71 -0.30
C SER A 225 -17.48 58.86 0.95
N VAL A 226 -18.60 59.09 1.62
CA VAL A 226 -19.02 58.26 2.78
C VAL A 226 -19.23 56.81 2.35
N HIS A 227 -19.91 56.56 1.23
CA HIS A 227 -20.08 55.21 0.70
C HIS A 227 -18.77 54.55 0.26
N GLU A 228 -17.81 55.30 -0.28
CA GLU A 228 -16.48 54.80 -0.58
C GLU A 228 -15.74 54.36 0.70
N MET A 229 -15.79 55.16 1.76
CA MET A 229 -15.21 54.82 3.07
C MET A 229 -15.89 53.59 3.69
N GLU A 230 -17.21 53.49 3.63
CA GLU A 230 -17.96 52.32 4.11
C GLU A 230 -17.64 51.06 3.29
N ALA A 231 -17.50 51.20 1.97
CA ALA A 231 -17.10 50.11 1.08
C ALA A 231 -15.66 49.66 1.36
N GLU A 232 -14.76 50.58 1.70
CA GLU A 232 -13.38 50.30 2.08
C GLU A 232 -13.32 49.51 3.39
N ALA A 233 -14.01 49.97 4.45
CA ALA A 233 -14.10 49.26 5.72
C ALA A 233 -14.75 47.87 5.57
N SER A 234 -15.74 47.75 4.68
CA SER A 234 -16.37 46.47 4.33
C SER A 234 -15.39 45.53 3.61
N ARG A 235 -14.59 46.05 2.66
CA ARG A 235 -13.54 45.27 1.98
C ARG A 235 -12.49 44.76 2.97
N GLU A 236 -12.01 45.60 3.89
CA GLU A 236 -11.05 45.18 4.93
C GLU A 236 -11.63 44.10 5.84
N THR A 237 -12.89 44.24 6.25
CA THR A 237 -13.59 43.24 7.06
C THR A 237 -13.71 41.90 6.31
N ILE A 238 -14.05 41.93 5.02
CA ILE A 238 -14.11 40.74 4.16
C ILE A 238 -12.73 40.08 4.04
N VAL A 239 -11.66 40.86 3.85
CA VAL A 239 -10.29 40.32 3.75
C VAL A 239 -9.86 39.66 5.05
N ARG A 240 -10.12 40.28 6.20
CA ARG A 240 -9.84 39.70 7.52
C ARG A 240 -10.62 38.41 7.73
N LEU A 241 -11.93 38.40 7.50
CA LEU A 241 -12.76 37.20 7.59
C LEU A 241 -12.30 36.09 6.63
N ALA A 242 -11.91 36.42 5.40
CA ALA A 242 -11.36 35.46 4.46
C ALA A 242 -10.04 34.83 4.95
N SER A 243 -9.18 35.62 5.61
CA SER A 243 -7.95 35.12 6.23
C SER A 243 -8.22 34.21 7.44
N GLU A 244 -9.21 34.55 8.27
CA GLU A 244 -9.66 33.73 9.39
C GLU A 244 -10.27 32.41 8.89
N VAL A 245 -11.13 32.44 7.87
CA VAL A 245 -11.70 31.25 7.22
C VAL A 245 -10.62 30.36 6.64
N ASN A 246 -9.63 30.91 5.93
CA ASN A 246 -8.52 30.12 5.40
C ASN A 246 -7.69 29.46 6.50
N ARG A 247 -7.45 30.17 7.60
CA ARG A 247 -6.73 29.62 8.76
C ARG A 247 -7.51 28.47 9.41
N GLU A 248 -8.81 28.66 9.63
CA GLU A 248 -9.66 27.61 10.19
C GLU A 248 -9.83 26.43 9.23
N GLN A 249 -9.89 26.67 7.92
CA GLN A 249 -9.93 25.61 6.91
C GLN A 249 -8.65 24.76 6.92
N LYS A 250 -7.47 25.38 7.09
CA LYS A 250 -6.20 24.65 7.25
C LYS A 250 -6.15 23.82 8.53
N LYS A 251 -6.62 24.38 9.65
CA LYS A 251 -6.71 23.64 10.92
C LYS A 251 -7.69 22.48 10.82
N ALA A 252 -8.84 22.67 10.18
CA ALA A 252 -9.81 21.62 9.93
C ALA A 252 -9.22 20.50 9.08
N ALA A 253 -8.47 20.82 8.02
CA ALA A 253 -7.77 19.83 7.20
C ALA A 253 -6.73 19.03 8.01
N SER A 254 -5.91 19.71 8.81
CA SER A 254 -4.96 19.05 9.72
C SER A 254 -5.66 18.12 10.71
N CYS A 255 -6.78 18.56 11.30
CA CYS A 255 -7.58 17.77 12.22
C CYS A 255 -8.21 16.54 11.53
N THR A 256 -8.63 16.66 10.26
CA THR A 256 -9.14 15.51 9.51
C THR A 256 -8.05 14.50 9.20
N GLU A 257 -6.84 14.95 8.84
CA GLU A 257 -5.69 14.07 8.59
C GLU A 257 -5.28 13.30 9.86
N GLU A 258 -5.21 13.99 11.01
CA GLU A 258 -4.92 13.36 12.30
C GLU A 258 -6.01 12.35 12.70
N LYS A 259 -7.28 12.68 12.48
CA LYS A 259 -8.41 11.77 12.72
C LYS A 259 -8.32 10.53 11.83
N ASP A 260 -7.99 10.69 10.56
CA ASP A 260 -7.89 9.56 9.62
C ASP A 260 -6.69 8.66 9.97
N LYS A 261 -5.58 9.25 10.42
CA LYS A 261 -4.44 8.49 10.96
C LYS A 261 -4.83 7.71 12.23
N LEU A 262 -5.52 8.34 13.18
CA LEU A 262 -6.02 7.68 14.38
C LEU A 262 -7.01 6.56 14.05
N ASN A 263 -7.86 6.73 13.04
CA ASN A 263 -8.77 5.67 12.59
C ASN A 263 -8.01 4.46 12.01
N GLN A 264 -6.94 4.71 11.24
CA GLN A 264 -6.09 3.65 10.69
C GLN A 264 -5.35 2.89 11.81
N ASP A 265 -4.82 3.61 12.79
CA ASP A 265 -4.16 3.02 13.96
C ASP A 265 -5.17 2.20 14.79
N LEU A 266 -6.40 2.70 14.97
CA LEU A 266 -7.49 1.97 15.62
C LEU A 266 -7.83 0.68 14.89
N LEU A 267 -7.96 0.72 13.56
CA LEU A 267 -8.26 -0.47 12.76
C LEU A 267 -7.16 -1.53 12.91
N THR A 268 -5.89 -1.11 12.82
CA THR A 268 -4.73 -1.98 13.01
C THR A 268 -4.70 -2.59 14.42
N ALA A 269 -5.04 -1.80 15.44
CA ALA A 269 -5.13 -2.27 16.82
C ALA A 269 -6.29 -3.27 17.04
N VAL A 270 -7.42 -3.07 16.36
CA VAL A 270 -8.57 -4.00 16.39
C VAL A 270 -8.19 -5.33 15.73
N GLU A 271 -7.55 -5.31 14.57
CA GLU A 271 -7.07 -6.53 13.90
C GLU A 271 -6.07 -7.31 14.76
N ALA A 272 -5.12 -6.61 15.41
CA ALA A 272 -4.17 -7.22 16.34
C ALA A 272 -4.88 -7.82 17.57
N LYS A 273 -5.88 -7.11 18.11
CA LYS A 273 -6.71 -7.61 19.22
C LYS A 273 -7.46 -8.88 18.81
N GLU A 274 -8.10 -8.91 17.64
CA GLU A 274 -8.82 -10.09 17.16
C GLU A 274 -7.88 -11.30 16.94
N ALA A 275 -6.66 -11.06 16.46
CA ALA A 275 -5.64 -12.09 16.34
C ALA A 275 -5.27 -12.68 17.71
N LEU A 276 -5.06 -11.83 18.72
CA LEU A 276 -4.80 -12.26 20.10
C LEU A 276 -5.99 -12.98 20.72
N GLU A 277 -7.23 -12.54 20.48
CA GLU A 277 -8.44 -13.23 20.96
C GLU A 277 -8.56 -14.64 20.37
N LYS A 278 -8.22 -14.83 19.09
CA LYS A 278 -8.16 -16.16 18.46
C LYS A 278 -7.09 -17.03 19.11
N GLU A 279 -5.91 -16.49 19.40
CA GLU A 279 -4.83 -17.21 20.08
C GLU A 279 -5.22 -17.61 21.51
N VAL A 280 -5.82 -16.70 22.28
CA VAL A 280 -6.35 -16.98 23.62
C VAL A 280 -7.37 -18.11 23.57
N LYS A 281 -8.27 -18.11 22.59
CA LYS A 281 -9.26 -19.19 22.43
C LYS A 281 -8.59 -20.55 22.15
N ILE A 282 -7.59 -20.59 21.27
CA ILE A 282 -6.81 -21.82 21.00
C ILE A 282 -6.09 -22.30 22.27
N LEU A 283 -5.50 -21.40 23.04
CA LEU A 283 -4.83 -21.74 24.31
C LEU A 283 -5.83 -22.26 25.35
N GLN A 284 -7.02 -21.68 25.46
CA GLN A 284 -8.10 -22.17 26.32
C GLN A 284 -8.56 -23.57 25.90
N GLU A 285 -8.75 -23.82 24.61
CA GLU A 285 -9.12 -25.15 24.09
C GLU A 285 -8.03 -26.19 24.41
N ARG A 286 -6.75 -25.84 24.25
CA ARG A 286 -5.62 -26.69 24.63
C ARG A 286 -5.58 -26.96 26.14
N LEU A 287 -5.84 -25.94 26.96
CA LEU A 287 -5.89 -26.08 28.42
C LEU A 287 -7.01 -27.04 28.84
N LEU A 288 -8.22 -26.87 28.28
CA LEU A 288 -9.36 -27.76 28.55
C LEU A 288 -9.08 -29.19 28.09
N ALA A 289 -8.43 -29.38 26.93
CA ALA A 289 -8.02 -30.70 26.47
C ALA A 289 -6.99 -31.32 27.43
N GLY A 290 -5.99 -30.56 27.88
CA GLY A 290 -5.01 -31.00 28.87
C GLY A 290 -5.66 -31.38 30.20
N GLN A 291 -6.62 -30.59 30.68
CA GLN A 291 -7.38 -30.86 31.89
C GLN A 291 -8.14 -32.19 31.80
N ARG A 292 -8.83 -32.45 30.67
CA ARG A 292 -9.55 -33.73 30.46
C ARG A 292 -8.61 -34.93 30.48
N VAL A 293 -7.44 -34.81 29.86
CA VAL A 293 -6.42 -35.87 29.87
C VAL A 293 -5.89 -36.11 31.28
N TRP A 294 -5.62 -35.05 32.04
CA TRP A 294 -5.19 -35.14 33.43
C TRP A 294 -6.26 -35.80 34.32
N ASP A 295 -7.53 -35.40 34.17
CA ASP A 295 -8.64 -35.99 34.92
C ASP A 295 -8.81 -37.48 34.59
N ALA A 296 -8.69 -37.86 33.31
CA ALA A 296 -8.71 -39.27 32.89
C ALA A 296 -7.56 -40.06 33.51
N SER A 297 -6.33 -39.54 33.46
CA SER A 297 -5.16 -40.19 34.08
C SER A 297 -5.31 -40.32 35.60
N LYS A 298 -5.88 -39.32 36.27
CA LYS A 298 -6.20 -39.36 37.70
C LYS A 298 -7.22 -40.46 38.03
N GLN A 299 -8.25 -40.63 37.19
CA GLN A 299 -9.22 -41.70 37.33
C GLN A 299 -8.58 -43.08 37.13
N GLU A 300 -7.78 -43.26 36.08
CA GLU A 300 -7.03 -44.50 35.83
C GLU A 300 -6.14 -44.87 37.02
N LEU A 301 -5.38 -43.90 37.56
CA LEU A 301 -4.53 -44.12 38.73
C LEU A 301 -5.35 -44.51 39.97
N SER A 302 -6.56 -43.96 40.13
CA SER A 302 -7.46 -44.36 41.22
C SER A 302 -7.97 -45.79 41.08
N LEU A 303 -8.27 -46.23 39.85
CA LEU A 303 -8.69 -47.60 39.54
C LEU A 303 -7.53 -48.58 39.76
N LEU A 304 -6.33 -48.21 39.32
CA LEU A 304 -5.12 -49.02 39.47
C LEU A 304 -4.71 -49.19 40.94
N LYS A 305 -4.92 -48.17 41.77
CA LYS A 305 -4.76 -48.28 43.23
C LYS A 305 -5.77 -49.24 43.85
N LYS A 306 -7.04 -49.22 43.41
CA LYS A 306 -8.08 -50.14 43.90
C LYS A 306 -7.74 -51.59 43.53
N SER A 307 -7.38 -51.85 42.27
CA SER A 307 -7.03 -53.19 41.82
C SER A 307 -5.77 -53.71 42.50
N SER A 308 -4.77 -52.86 42.74
CA SER A 308 -3.58 -53.23 43.52
C SER A 308 -3.94 -53.66 44.96
N LEU A 309 -4.83 -52.93 45.63
CA LEU A 309 -5.27 -53.28 46.99
C LEU A 309 -6.10 -54.58 47.01
N GLU A 310 -6.92 -54.83 45.99
CA GLU A 310 -7.67 -56.07 45.86
C GLU A 310 -6.74 -57.27 45.61
N LEU A 311 -5.73 -57.10 44.75
CA LEU A 311 -4.73 -58.12 44.49
C LEU A 311 -3.92 -58.44 45.75
N GLU A 312 -3.52 -57.43 46.52
CA GLU A 312 -2.81 -57.60 47.79
C GLU A 312 -3.66 -58.40 48.80
N LYS A 313 -4.95 -58.10 48.92
CA LYS A 313 -5.89 -58.87 49.76
C LYS A 313 -6.00 -60.32 49.30
N SER A 314 -6.10 -60.56 48.00
CA SER A 314 -6.18 -61.92 47.42
C SER A 314 -4.91 -62.72 47.65
N CYS A 315 -3.74 -62.12 47.45
CA CYS A 315 -2.44 -62.74 47.75
C CYS A 315 -2.32 -63.12 49.22
N LYS A 316 -2.74 -62.24 50.14
CA LYS A 316 -2.74 -62.53 51.57
C LYS A 316 -3.66 -63.71 51.92
N ALA A 317 -4.88 -63.72 51.39
CA ALA A 317 -5.83 -64.82 51.59
C ALA A 317 -5.28 -66.17 51.08
N SER A 318 -4.59 -66.15 49.93
CA SER A 318 -3.93 -67.33 49.37
C SER A 318 -2.80 -67.85 50.25
N LEU A 319 -1.96 -66.95 50.79
CA LEU A 319 -0.90 -67.31 51.73
C LEU A 319 -1.45 -67.94 53.03
N ASP A 320 -2.53 -67.36 53.58
CA ASP A 320 -3.18 -67.88 54.78
C ASP A 320 -3.80 -69.27 54.54
N ALA A 321 -4.40 -69.50 53.36
CA ALA A 321 -4.94 -70.80 52.97
C ALA A 321 -3.85 -71.88 52.77
N ALA A 322 -2.71 -71.51 52.20
CA ALA A 322 -1.56 -72.39 52.05
C ALA A 322 -0.98 -72.79 53.44
N ALA A 323 -0.86 -71.83 54.36
CA ALA A 323 -0.41 -72.09 55.72
C ALA A 323 -1.38 -73.04 56.48
N ALA A 324 -2.70 -72.85 56.31
CA ALA A 324 -3.71 -73.73 56.88
C ALA A 324 -3.61 -75.17 56.35
N SER A 325 -3.40 -75.33 55.03
CA SER A 325 -3.27 -76.64 54.37
C SER A 325 -2.00 -77.38 54.83
N GLN A 326 -0.89 -76.64 54.96
CA GLN A 326 0.36 -77.18 55.50
C GLN A 326 0.19 -77.67 56.95
N SER A 327 -0.52 -76.92 57.79
CA SER A 327 -0.84 -77.32 59.17
C SER A 327 -1.67 -78.60 59.24
N GLN A 328 -2.68 -78.75 58.35
CA GLN A 328 -3.49 -79.97 58.26
C GLN A 328 -2.65 -81.20 57.85
N TYR A 329 -1.72 -81.04 56.91
CA TYR A 329 -0.82 -82.11 56.48
C TYR A 329 0.11 -82.57 57.61
N SER A 330 0.65 -81.63 58.40
CA SER A 330 1.44 -81.95 59.59
C SER A 330 0.62 -82.74 60.64
N SER A 331 -0.62 -82.33 60.91
CA SER A 331 -1.51 -83.04 61.85
C SER A 331 -1.87 -84.45 61.38
N PHE A 332 -2.09 -84.64 60.07
CA PHE A 332 -2.38 -85.96 59.51
C PHE A 332 -1.20 -86.93 59.69
N ARG A 333 0.03 -86.46 59.46
CA ARG A 333 1.24 -87.27 59.68
C ARG A 333 1.42 -87.70 61.14
N GLU A 334 1.15 -86.81 62.09
CA GLU A 334 1.19 -87.14 63.51
C GLU A 334 0.17 -88.25 63.87
N LYS A 335 -1.02 -88.22 63.28
CA LYS A 335 -2.04 -89.27 63.49
C LYS A 335 -1.58 -90.63 62.99
N ILE A 336 -0.95 -90.73 61.82
CA ILE A 336 -0.43 -92.01 61.29
C ILE A 336 0.68 -92.56 62.19
N ALA A 337 1.62 -91.70 62.61
CA ALA A 337 2.69 -92.10 63.53
C ALA A 337 2.15 -92.59 64.89
N ALA A 338 1.01 -92.07 65.34
CA ALA A 338 0.32 -92.54 66.55
C ALA A 338 -0.34 -93.92 66.37
N HIS A 339 -0.95 -94.21 65.22
CA HIS A 339 -1.63 -95.50 64.97
C HIS A 339 -0.66 -96.68 64.79
N LEU A 340 0.54 -96.43 64.27
CA LEU A 340 1.57 -97.46 64.08
C LEU A 340 2.38 -97.73 65.36
N ARG A 341 2.00 -97.12 66.49
CA ARG A 341 2.64 -97.28 67.79
C ARG A 341 2.18 -98.59 68.45
N GLY A 342 3.03 -99.61 68.41
CA GLY A 342 2.80 -100.90 69.08
C GLY A 342 4.08 -101.50 69.66
N GLY A 343 4.03 -101.82 70.96
CA GLY A 343 4.95 -102.67 71.75
C GLY A 343 6.40 -102.20 71.94
N SER A 344 7.01 -101.52 70.97
CA SER A 344 8.44 -101.18 70.99
C SER A 344 8.67 -99.72 70.56
N GLY A 345 9.01 -98.86 71.53
CA GLY A 345 9.65 -97.54 71.36
C GLY A 345 8.85 -96.37 70.74
N PRO A 346 9.25 -95.11 70.99
CA PRO A 346 8.60 -93.93 70.40
C PRO A 346 8.95 -93.73 68.92
N LEU A 347 7.97 -93.79 68.02
CA LEU A 347 8.10 -93.43 66.61
C LEU A 347 8.13 -91.90 66.42
N LYS A 348 9.09 -91.39 65.62
CA LYS A 348 9.08 -90.00 65.11
C LYS A 348 8.12 -89.88 63.92
N PRO A 349 7.33 -88.80 63.79
CA PRO A 349 6.43 -88.56 62.65
C PRO A 349 7.18 -88.09 61.41
N THR A 350 8.17 -88.88 60.98
CA THR A 350 8.91 -88.73 59.73
C THR A 350 8.53 -89.87 58.80
N GLU A 351 8.32 -89.56 57.53
CA GLU A 351 7.81 -90.49 56.50
C GLU A 351 8.61 -91.80 56.42
N ASP A 352 9.94 -91.71 56.50
CA ASP A 352 10.82 -92.87 56.42
C ASP A 352 10.66 -93.84 57.59
N ALA A 353 10.36 -93.33 58.80
CA ALA A 353 10.17 -94.13 60.00
C ALA A 353 8.85 -94.93 59.99
N ILE A 354 7.83 -94.41 59.30
CA ILE A 354 6.53 -95.08 59.11
C ILE A 354 6.67 -96.29 58.19
N LEU A 355 7.50 -96.19 57.15
CA LEU A 355 7.69 -97.26 56.15
C LEU A 355 8.51 -98.45 56.67
N GLU A 356 9.44 -98.23 57.58
CA GLU A 356 10.29 -99.29 58.13
C GLU A 356 9.51 -100.25 59.04
N ARG A 357 8.58 -99.73 59.85
CA ARG A 357 7.79 -100.54 60.79
C ARG A 357 6.82 -101.50 60.11
N ILE A 358 6.33 -101.15 58.93
CA ILE A 358 5.43 -102.01 58.13
C ILE A 358 6.17 -103.27 57.64
N ARG A 359 7.48 -103.18 57.36
CA ARG A 359 8.27 -104.33 56.90
C ARG A 359 8.50 -105.39 57.98
N GLU A 360 8.69 -105.00 59.24
CA GLU A 360 8.95 -105.95 60.34
C GLU A 360 7.73 -106.84 60.67
N MET A 361 6.50 -106.31 60.57
CA MET A 361 5.29 -107.08 60.88
C MET A 361 5.07 -108.26 59.92
N GLY A 362 5.49 -108.14 58.65
CA GLY A 362 5.32 -109.20 57.65
C GLY A 362 6.12 -110.46 57.93
N SER A 363 7.32 -110.35 58.52
CA SER A 363 8.19 -111.50 58.76
C SER A 363 7.70 -112.44 59.88
N GLN A 364 6.82 -111.97 60.76
CA GLN A 364 6.29 -112.73 61.89
C GLN A 364 5.16 -113.70 61.48
N GLU A 365 4.42 -113.35 60.43
CA GLU A 365 3.27 -114.10 59.89
C GLU A 365 3.67 -115.41 59.20
N GLU A 366 4.83 -115.43 58.52
CA GLU A 366 5.32 -116.61 57.79
C GLU A 366 5.60 -117.82 58.70
N SER A 367 6.00 -117.58 59.96
CA SER A 367 6.30 -118.64 60.94
C SER A 367 5.04 -119.39 61.43
N GLY A 368 3.87 -118.74 61.40
CA GLY A 368 2.59 -119.36 61.78
C GLY A 368 2.06 -120.35 60.73
N LYS A 369 2.36 -120.13 59.44
CA LYS A 369 1.88 -120.97 58.33
C LYS A 369 2.39 -122.41 58.39
N GLN A 370 3.58 -122.65 58.95
CA GLN A 370 4.16 -124.00 59.05
C GLN A 370 3.49 -124.89 60.10
N MET A 371 2.85 -124.31 61.12
CA MET A 371 2.16 -125.06 62.17
C MET A 371 0.75 -125.52 61.74
N VAL A 372 0.19 -124.85 60.73
CA VAL A 372 -1.16 -125.13 60.18
C VAL A 372 -1.16 -126.42 59.34
N THR A 373 -0.11 -126.68 58.56
CA THR A 373 -0.03 -127.86 57.66
C THR A 373 -0.02 -129.21 58.41
N GLN A 374 0.42 -129.22 59.67
CA GLN A 374 0.41 -130.43 60.51
C GLN A 374 -1.00 -130.78 61.03
N LEU A 375 -1.86 -129.78 61.24
CA LEU A 375 -3.25 -129.96 61.66
C LEU A 375 -4.16 -130.32 60.47
N GLU A 376 -3.85 -129.86 59.26
CA GLU A 376 -4.58 -130.18 58.02
C GLU A 376 -4.58 -131.69 57.69
N ALA A 377 -3.50 -132.42 58.04
CA ALA A 377 -3.42 -133.86 57.82
C ALA A 377 -4.40 -134.65 58.71
N GLN A 378 -4.63 -134.21 59.96
CA GLN A 378 -5.57 -134.86 60.89
C GLN A 378 -7.04 -134.55 60.56
N ILE A 379 -7.30 -133.39 59.96
CA ILE A 379 -8.63 -133.00 59.49
C ILE A 379 -9.06 -133.84 58.29
N SER A 380 -8.12 -134.23 57.41
CA SER A 380 -8.42 -134.97 56.19
C SER A 380 -9.05 -136.35 56.43
N GLU A 381 -8.66 -137.05 57.51
CA GLU A 381 -9.21 -138.37 57.89
C GLU A 381 -10.63 -138.27 58.47
N LEU A 382 -10.94 -137.19 59.20
CA LEU A 382 -12.29 -136.91 59.71
C LEU A 382 -13.25 -136.41 58.61
N VAL A 383 -12.72 -135.72 57.60
CA VAL A 383 -13.48 -135.23 56.44
C VAL A 383 -14.00 -136.38 55.57
N GLU A 384 -13.26 -137.49 55.44
CA GLU A 384 -13.71 -138.65 54.67
C GLU A 384 -14.94 -139.33 55.30
N GLN A 385 -14.99 -139.40 56.63
CA GLN A 385 -16.13 -139.96 57.37
C GLN A 385 -17.36 -139.04 57.32
N LEU A 386 -17.16 -137.72 57.37
CA LEU A 386 -18.24 -136.73 57.18
C LEU A 386 -18.75 -136.68 55.73
N GLY A 387 -17.89 -136.93 54.75
CA GLY A 387 -18.23 -136.94 53.33
C GLY A 387 -19.34 -137.93 52.97
N ASN A 388 -19.29 -139.12 53.55
CA ASN A 388 -20.28 -140.17 53.30
C ASN A 388 -21.68 -139.84 53.87
N GLU A 389 -21.77 -139.22 55.05
CA GLU A 389 -23.01 -138.72 55.64
C GLU A 389 -23.55 -137.48 54.90
N SER A 390 -22.67 -136.54 54.52
CA SER A 390 -23.06 -135.35 53.74
C SER A 390 -23.63 -135.70 52.36
N GLY A 391 -23.16 -136.79 51.74
CA GLY A 391 -23.62 -137.24 50.43
C GLY A 391 -25.09 -137.64 50.41
N PHE A 392 -25.63 -138.14 51.53
CA PHE A 392 -27.07 -138.41 51.67
C PHE A 392 -27.88 -137.13 51.89
N HIS A 393 -27.36 -136.18 52.69
CA HIS A 393 -28.01 -134.89 52.95
C HIS A 393 -28.06 -133.99 51.70
N GLN A 394 -26.97 -133.92 50.93
CA GLN A 394 -26.86 -133.12 49.69
C GLN A 394 -27.93 -133.48 48.65
N LYS A 395 -28.23 -134.78 48.49
CA LYS A 395 -29.20 -135.26 47.50
C LYS A 395 -30.65 -134.89 47.85
N ALA A 396 -30.96 -134.74 49.14
CA ALA A 396 -32.25 -134.25 49.60
C ALA A 396 -32.36 -132.73 49.41
N LEU A 397 -31.31 -131.97 49.77
CA LEU A 397 -31.25 -130.52 49.63
C LEU A 397 -31.34 -130.07 48.16
N GLN A 398 -30.65 -130.75 47.24
CA GLN A 398 -30.71 -130.45 45.80
C GLN A 398 -32.12 -130.57 45.20
N ARG A 399 -32.97 -131.47 45.73
CA ARG A 399 -34.36 -131.58 45.28
C ARG A 399 -35.21 -130.38 45.76
N ALA A 400 -34.99 -129.92 46.99
CA ALA A 400 -35.68 -128.74 47.53
C ALA A 400 -35.27 -127.46 46.80
N GLN A 401 -33.96 -127.22 46.63
CA GLN A 401 -33.44 -126.05 45.90
C GLN A 401 -33.93 -126.00 44.44
N LYS A 402 -34.03 -127.15 43.76
CA LYS A 402 -34.60 -127.20 42.40
C LYS A 402 -36.08 -126.80 42.34
N ALA A 403 -36.84 -126.97 43.42
CA ALA A 403 -38.22 -126.53 43.49
C ALA A 403 -38.31 -125.04 43.82
N GLU A 404 -37.49 -124.55 44.76
CA GLU A 404 -37.43 -123.12 45.13
C GLU A 404 -36.98 -122.25 43.96
N ASN A 405 -35.91 -122.62 43.24
CA ASN A 405 -35.45 -121.85 42.08
C ASN A 405 -36.51 -121.74 40.98
N LYS A 406 -37.35 -122.78 40.80
CA LYS A 406 -38.46 -122.73 39.85
C LYS A 406 -39.55 -121.78 40.30
N LEU A 407 -39.86 -121.75 41.60
CA LEU A 407 -40.84 -120.82 42.15
C LEU A 407 -40.34 -119.37 42.03
N GLU A 408 -39.09 -119.10 42.39
CA GLU A 408 -38.49 -117.76 42.29
C GLU A 408 -38.46 -117.26 40.83
N THR A 409 -38.11 -118.13 39.87
CA THR A 409 -38.13 -117.77 38.44
C THR A 409 -39.54 -117.38 37.98
N LEU A 410 -40.56 -118.15 38.35
CA LEU A 410 -41.96 -117.85 38.00
C LEU A 410 -42.46 -116.57 38.67
N GLN A 411 -42.06 -116.33 39.91
CA GLN A 411 -42.44 -115.13 40.66
C GLN A 411 -41.77 -113.88 40.07
N GLY A 412 -40.50 -113.98 39.65
CA GLY A 412 -39.81 -112.93 38.90
C GLY A 412 -40.51 -112.60 37.57
N GLN A 413 -40.93 -113.61 36.81
CA GLN A 413 -41.69 -113.41 35.57
C GLN A 413 -43.03 -112.72 35.79
N LEU A 414 -43.76 -113.08 36.86
CA LEU A 414 -45.03 -112.45 37.21
C LEU A 414 -44.83 -110.96 37.53
N THR A 415 -43.89 -110.63 38.42
CA THR A 415 -43.62 -109.24 38.80
C THR A 415 -43.15 -108.37 37.63
N HIS A 416 -42.39 -108.96 36.69
CA HIS A 416 -41.98 -108.26 35.47
C HIS A 416 -43.19 -107.93 34.58
N LEU A 417 -44.09 -108.87 34.34
CA LEU A 417 -45.27 -108.66 33.50
C LEU A 417 -46.25 -107.64 34.14
N GLU A 418 -46.39 -107.67 35.47
CA GLU A 418 -47.14 -106.66 36.22
C GLU A 418 -46.52 -105.25 36.04
N GLY A 419 -45.19 -105.15 36.09
CA GLY A 419 -44.48 -103.90 35.82
C GLY A 419 -44.64 -103.38 34.38
N GLU A 420 -44.62 -104.27 33.38
CA GLU A 420 -44.88 -103.91 31.98
C GLU A 420 -46.32 -103.42 31.77
N LEU A 421 -47.30 -104.05 32.43
CA LEU A 421 -48.69 -103.64 32.32
C LEU A 421 -48.91 -102.23 32.89
N VAL A 422 -48.38 -101.97 34.09
CA VAL A 422 -48.48 -100.66 34.77
C VAL A 422 -47.76 -99.57 33.97
N SER A 423 -46.56 -99.85 33.46
CA SER A 423 -45.85 -98.89 32.61
C SER A 423 -46.60 -98.59 31.30
N GLY A 424 -47.27 -99.60 30.73
CA GLY A 424 -48.18 -99.44 29.60
C GLY A 424 -49.39 -98.54 29.89
N ASP A 425 -50.02 -98.65 31.06
CA ASP A 425 -51.13 -97.78 31.47
C ASP A 425 -50.68 -96.31 31.62
N VAL A 426 -49.57 -96.07 32.32
CA VAL A 426 -49.02 -94.72 32.51
C VAL A 426 -48.68 -94.04 31.17
N LEU A 427 -48.14 -94.80 30.21
CA LEU A 427 -47.85 -94.29 28.86
C LEU A 427 -49.13 -93.89 28.10
N ARG A 428 -50.20 -94.70 28.21
CA ARG A 428 -51.50 -94.39 27.58
C ARG A 428 -52.13 -93.13 28.16
N ASP A 429 -52.12 -92.98 29.48
CA ASP A 429 -52.65 -91.79 30.16
C ASP A 429 -51.86 -90.53 29.78
N THR A 430 -50.53 -90.64 29.73
CA THR A 430 -49.66 -89.54 29.29
C THR A 430 -49.99 -89.11 27.87
N LEU A 431 -50.15 -90.07 26.94
CA LEU A 431 -50.53 -89.78 25.56
C LEU A 431 -51.93 -89.16 25.45
N HIS A 432 -52.87 -89.61 26.28
CA HIS A 432 -54.22 -89.05 26.32
C HIS A 432 -54.21 -87.59 26.76
N VAL A 433 -53.47 -87.27 27.83
CA VAL A 433 -53.31 -85.91 28.33
C VAL A 433 -52.64 -85.01 27.29
N GLU A 434 -51.58 -85.47 26.63
CA GLU A 434 -50.94 -84.71 25.55
C GLU A 434 -51.90 -84.46 24.39
N LYS A 435 -52.66 -85.48 23.94
CA LYS A 435 -53.69 -85.31 22.90
C LYS A 435 -54.73 -84.24 23.27
N GLN A 436 -55.16 -84.18 24.54
CA GLN A 436 -56.10 -83.17 25.01
C GLN A 436 -55.49 -81.76 24.96
N LYS A 437 -54.22 -81.59 25.36
CA LYS A 437 -53.50 -80.31 25.25
C LYS A 437 -53.39 -79.84 23.80
N TYR A 438 -53.05 -80.75 22.87
CA TYR A 438 -52.98 -80.43 21.44
C TYR A 438 -54.33 -80.00 20.86
N LEU A 439 -55.42 -80.67 21.25
CA LEU A 439 -56.77 -80.28 20.82
C LEU A 439 -57.15 -78.88 21.34
N GLN A 440 -56.87 -78.59 22.61
CA GLN A 440 -57.09 -77.25 23.18
C GLN A 440 -56.27 -76.18 22.46
N PHE A 441 -55.02 -76.47 22.10
CA PHE A 441 -54.20 -75.55 21.31
C PHE A 441 -54.79 -75.28 19.92
N LEU A 442 -55.27 -76.32 19.23
CA LEU A 442 -55.92 -76.16 17.92
C LEU A 442 -57.22 -75.37 18.00
N ASP A 443 -58.00 -75.51 19.08
CA ASP A 443 -59.20 -74.72 19.31
C ASP A 443 -58.83 -73.23 19.50
N GLN A 444 -57.83 -72.92 20.32
CA GLN A 444 -57.34 -71.54 20.50
C GLN A 444 -56.82 -70.95 19.19
N LEU A 445 -56.08 -71.73 18.40
CA LEU A 445 -55.56 -71.29 17.11
C LEU A 445 -56.70 -71.02 16.11
N SER A 446 -57.70 -71.88 16.09
CA SER A 446 -58.91 -71.71 15.27
C SER A 446 -59.65 -70.43 15.64
N GLU A 447 -59.77 -70.12 16.93
CA GLU A 447 -60.37 -68.87 17.42
C GLU A 447 -59.62 -67.63 16.96
N LYS A 448 -58.29 -67.61 17.14
CA LYS A 448 -57.47 -66.47 16.70
C LYS A 448 -57.53 -66.28 15.19
N MET A 449 -57.71 -67.36 14.42
CA MET A 449 -57.86 -67.31 12.97
C MET A 449 -59.30 -67.06 12.49
N LYS A 450 -60.27 -66.95 13.41
CA LYS A 450 -61.71 -66.80 13.18
C LYS A 450 -62.32 -67.96 12.39
N LEU A 451 -61.87 -69.18 12.68
CA LEU A 451 -62.31 -70.44 12.08
C LEU A 451 -63.25 -71.23 13.01
N ASP A 452 -63.64 -70.69 14.16
CA ASP A 452 -64.38 -71.37 15.24
C ASP A 452 -65.55 -72.22 14.76
N ARG A 453 -66.40 -71.62 13.91
CA ARG A 453 -67.59 -72.28 13.38
C ARG A 453 -67.26 -73.45 12.45
N MET A 454 -66.18 -73.34 11.68
CA MET A 454 -65.73 -74.38 10.77
C MET A 454 -64.95 -75.48 11.51
N ALA A 455 -64.14 -75.11 12.51
CA ALA A 455 -63.40 -76.04 13.35
C ALA A 455 -64.35 -76.94 14.17
N ALA A 456 -65.46 -76.40 14.68
CA ALA A 456 -66.45 -77.15 15.45
C ALA A 456 -67.05 -78.36 14.68
N GLU A 457 -67.14 -78.29 13.36
CA GLU A 457 -67.75 -79.31 12.49
C GLU A 457 -66.73 -80.30 11.90
N LEU A 458 -65.43 -80.06 12.08
CA LEU A 458 -64.34 -80.82 11.45
C LEU A 458 -63.61 -81.74 12.44
N GLY A 459 -63.21 -82.93 11.96
CA GLY A 459 -62.30 -83.83 12.66
C GLY A 459 -60.87 -83.28 12.77
N PHE A 460 -60.07 -83.82 13.70
CA PHE A 460 -58.71 -83.34 14.03
C PHE A 460 -57.83 -83.07 12.80
N ASP A 461 -57.76 -84.02 11.86
CA ASP A 461 -56.90 -83.92 10.67
C ASP A 461 -57.33 -82.77 9.74
N MET A 462 -58.64 -82.55 9.60
CA MET A 462 -59.17 -81.50 8.72
C MET A 462 -59.06 -80.10 9.35
N ARG A 463 -59.08 -79.99 10.69
CA ARG A 463 -58.83 -78.72 11.37
C ARG A 463 -57.44 -78.18 11.06
N LEU A 464 -56.43 -79.05 11.02
CA LEU A 464 -55.06 -78.67 10.67
C LEU A 464 -54.97 -78.11 9.23
N GLU A 465 -55.59 -78.80 8.27
CA GLU A 465 -55.62 -78.36 6.86
C GLU A 465 -56.32 -77.01 6.68
N VAL A 466 -57.44 -76.78 7.37
CA VAL A 466 -58.16 -75.50 7.31
C VAL A 466 -57.35 -74.36 7.94
N VAL A 467 -56.67 -74.62 9.06
CA VAL A 467 -55.76 -73.66 9.71
C VAL A 467 -54.60 -73.30 8.78
N LEU A 468 -54.00 -74.30 8.10
CA LEU A 468 -52.93 -74.07 7.12
C LEU A 468 -53.43 -73.21 5.94
N ALA A 469 -54.55 -73.58 5.32
CA ALA A 469 -55.13 -72.83 4.21
C ALA A 469 -55.45 -71.37 4.58
N ARG A 470 -55.97 -71.16 5.80
CA ARG A 470 -56.24 -69.80 6.31
C ARG A 470 -54.97 -69.00 6.55
N THR A 471 -53.92 -69.64 7.06
CA THR A 471 -52.61 -69.02 7.26
C THR A 471 -52.02 -68.57 5.92
N GLU A 472 -52.04 -69.44 4.90
CA GLU A 472 -51.59 -69.09 3.56
C GLU A 472 -52.38 -67.91 2.96
N GLN A 473 -53.69 -67.87 3.17
CA GLN A 473 -54.52 -66.76 2.73
C GLN A 473 -54.11 -65.44 3.40
N LEU A 474 -53.91 -65.43 4.72
CA LEU A 474 -53.49 -64.24 5.46
C LEU A 474 -52.13 -63.73 4.97
N VAL A 475 -51.17 -64.63 4.74
CA VAL A 475 -49.86 -64.29 4.18
C VAL A 475 -50.00 -63.63 2.80
N ARG A 476 -50.87 -64.14 1.93
CA ARG A 476 -51.13 -63.52 0.60
C ARG A 476 -51.73 -62.11 0.73
N LEU A 477 -52.66 -61.90 1.66
CA LEU A 477 -53.27 -60.59 1.91
C LEU A 477 -52.24 -59.57 2.42
N GLU A 478 -51.39 -59.97 3.37
CA GLU A 478 -50.31 -59.12 3.87
C GLU A 478 -49.30 -58.79 2.77
N SER A 479 -48.91 -59.76 1.95
CA SER A 479 -48.02 -59.54 0.80
C SER A 479 -48.60 -58.52 -0.18
N ASN A 480 -49.89 -58.63 -0.52
CA ASN A 480 -50.57 -57.66 -1.39
C ASN A 480 -50.59 -56.26 -0.78
N ALA A 481 -50.92 -56.13 0.51
CA ALA A 481 -50.89 -54.83 1.20
C ALA A 481 -49.49 -54.20 1.21
N VAL A 482 -48.45 -55.02 1.41
CA VAL A 482 -47.05 -54.56 1.32
C VAL A 482 -46.70 -54.08 -0.08
N ILE A 483 -47.15 -54.78 -1.13
CA ILE A 483 -46.93 -54.35 -2.53
C ILE A 483 -47.65 -53.03 -2.83
N GLU A 484 -48.87 -52.85 -2.37
CA GLU A 484 -49.62 -51.59 -2.49
C GLU A 484 -48.92 -50.44 -1.77
N HIS A 485 -48.52 -50.65 -0.51
CA HIS A 485 -47.76 -49.66 0.26
C HIS A 485 -46.43 -49.30 -0.41
N LYS A 486 -45.70 -50.29 -0.94
CA LYS A 486 -44.47 -50.07 -1.71
C LYS A 486 -44.73 -49.22 -2.96
N THR A 487 -45.83 -49.47 -3.65
CA THR A 487 -46.25 -48.70 -4.82
C THR A 487 -46.60 -47.25 -4.47
N ILE A 488 -47.36 -47.04 -3.38
CA ILE A 488 -47.69 -45.71 -2.86
C ILE A 488 -46.43 -44.96 -2.44
N ALA A 489 -45.52 -45.62 -1.71
CA ALA A 489 -44.26 -45.04 -1.28
C ALA A 489 -43.41 -44.61 -2.48
N HIS A 490 -43.31 -45.44 -3.52
CA HIS A 490 -42.60 -45.09 -4.74
C HIS A 490 -43.25 -43.91 -5.48
N ASN A 491 -44.58 -43.84 -5.51
CA ASN A 491 -45.31 -42.70 -6.08
C ASN A 491 -45.05 -41.40 -5.31
N LEU A 492 -45.06 -41.46 -3.98
CA LEU A 492 -44.73 -40.31 -3.12
C LEU A 492 -43.27 -39.89 -3.29
N GLN A 493 -42.35 -40.85 -3.38
CA GLN A 493 -40.92 -40.58 -3.63
C GLN A 493 -40.72 -39.87 -4.98
N ARG A 494 -41.42 -40.30 -6.04
CA ARG A 494 -41.41 -39.61 -7.35
C ARG A 494 -41.97 -38.19 -7.25
N LYS A 495 -43.13 -38.00 -6.59
CA LYS A 495 -43.71 -36.66 -6.37
C LYS A 495 -42.76 -35.75 -5.59
N LEU A 496 -42.11 -36.27 -4.55
CA LEU A 496 -41.12 -35.54 -3.76
C LEU A 496 -39.91 -35.14 -4.61
N LYS A 497 -39.39 -36.05 -5.44
CA LYS A 497 -38.30 -35.75 -6.38
C LYS A 497 -38.68 -34.62 -7.34
N THR A 498 -39.87 -34.67 -7.95
CA THR A 498 -40.34 -33.61 -8.85
C THR A 498 -40.52 -32.26 -8.14
N GLN A 499 -41.05 -32.26 -6.91
CA GLN A 499 -41.17 -31.02 -6.13
C GLN A 499 -39.80 -30.44 -5.75
N LYS A 500 -38.83 -31.31 -5.43
CA LYS A 500 -37.45 -30.91 -5.13
C LYS A 500 -36.78 -30.27 -6.36
N GLU A 501 -36.86 -30.91 -7.52
CA GLU A 501 -36.35 -30.35 -8.79
C GLU A 501 -37.01 -29.00 -9.12
N ARG A 502 -38.33 -28.87 -8.89
CA ARG A 502 -39.05 -27.60 -9.08
C ARG A 502 -38.59 -26.51 -8.12
N LEU A 503 -38.29 -26.87 -6.87
CA LEU A 503 -37.76 -25.94 -5.88
C LEU A 503 -36.35 -25.48 -6.25
N GLU A 504 -35.46 -26.42 -6.58
CA GLU A 504 -34.09 -26.14 -7.03
C GLU A 504 -34.09 -25.22 -8.27
N SER A 505 -34.99 -25.46 -9.23
CA SER A 505 -35.17 -24.58 -10.41
C SER A 505 -35.61 -23.16 -10.03
N LYS A 506 -36.53 -23.01 -9.08
CA LYS A 506 -36.94 -21.69 -8.58
C LYS A 506 -35.83 -21.00 -7.79
N GLU A 507 -35.07 -21.75 -7.00
CA GLU A 507 -33.94 -21.24 -6.24
C GLU A 507 -32.84 -20.73 -7.16
N LEU A 508 -32.52 -21.47 -8.24
CA LEU A 508 -31.63 -21.01 -9.30
C LEU A 508 -32.13 -19.68 -9.89
N HIS A 509 -33.42 -19.57 -10.22
CA HIS A 509 -33.99 -18.34 -10.76
C HIS A 509 -33.88 -17.16 -9.79
N VAL A 510 -34.18 -17.37 -8.51
CA VAL A 510 -34.01 -16.34 -7.46
C VAL A 510 -32.56 -15.92 -7.33
N ASN A 511 -31.60 -16.86 -7.39
CA ASN A 511 -30.19 -16.54 -7.33
C ASN A 511 -29.72 -15.73 -8.55
N LEU A 512 -30.18 -16.07 -9.76
CA LEU A 512 -29.92 -15.25 -10.95
C LEU A 512 -30.49 -13.83 -10.82
N LEU A 513 -31.71 -13.68 -10.29
CA LEU A 513 -32.31 -12.37 -10.07
C LEU A 513 -31.53 -11.56 -9.04
N ARG A 514 -31.12 -12.17 -7.92
CA ARG A 514 -30.26 -11.52 -6.92
C ARG A 514 -28.94 -11.06 -7.51
N GLN A 515 -28.29 -11.91 -8.32
CA GLN A 515 -27.06 -11.53 -9.02
C GLN A 515 -27.28 -10.37 -9.99
N LYS A 516 -28.40 -10.36 -10.73
CA LYS A 516 -28.73 -9.26 -11.63
C LYS A 516 -29.02 -7.96 -10.88
N ILE A 517 -29.69 -8.02 -9.74
CA ILE A 517 -29.92 -6.86 -8.87
C ILE A 517 -28.59 -6.30 -8.37
N ALA A 518 -27.70 -7.15 -7.85
CA ALA A 518 -26.37 -6.73 -7.40
C ALA A 518 -25.57 -6.04 -8.52
N GLN A 519 -25.56 -6.60 -9.72
CA GLN A 519 -24.93 -5.97 -10.89
C GLN A 519 -25.53 -4.60 -11.21
N LEU A 520 -26.86 -4.46 -11.18
CA LEU A 520 -27.52 -3.18 -11.43
C LEU A 520 -27.23 -2.15 -10.33
N GLU A 521 -27.09 -2.59 -9.08
CA GLU A 521 -26.70 -1.73 -7.95
C GLU A 521 -25.25 -1.26 -8.10
N GLU A 522 -24.32 -2.14 -8.48
CA GLU A 522 -22.92 -1.79 -8.78
C GLU A 522 -22.83 -0.81 -9.95
N GLU A 523 -23.55 -1.06 -11.06
CA GLU A 523 -23.62 -0.13 -12.20
C GLU A 523 -24.15 1.25 -11.77
N ARG A 524 -25.16 1.28 -10.90
CA ARG A 524 -25.72 2.54 -10.37
C ARG A 524 -24.70 3.28 -9.51
N GLN A 525 -24.00 2.57 -8.63
CA GLN A 525 -22.95 3.14 -7.78
C GLN A 525 -21.80 3.70 -8.63
N MET A 526 -21.35 2.95 -9.64
CA MET A 526 -20.32 3.40 -10.58
C MET A 526 -20.76 4.67 -11.33
N ARG A 527 -21.98 4.73 -11.85
CA ARG A 527 -22.52 5.94 -12.51
C ARG A 527 -22.60 7.14 -11.57
N SER A 528 -22.95 6.90 -10.30
CA SER A 528 -22.94 7.93 -9.27
C SER A 528 -21.53 8.45 -9.00
N ALA A 529 -20.55 7.56 -8.84
CA ALA A 529 -19.15 7.92 -8.64
C ALA A 529 -18.59 8.74 -9.81
N LEU A 530 -18.82 8.30 -11.05
CA LEU A 530 -18.43 9.05 -12.26
C LEU A 530 -19.07 10.44 -12.33
N THR A 531 -20.27 10.62 -11.79
CA THR A 531 -20.93 11.93 -11.75
C THR A 531 -20.27 12.84 -10.73
N VAL A 532 -19.90 12.31 -9.56
CA VAL A 532 -19.13 13.03 -8.53
C VAL A 532 -17.75 13.43 -9.08
N GLU A 533 -16.99 12.51 -9.68
CA GLU A 533 -15.69 12.80 -10.30
C GLU A 533 -15.80 13.88 -11.39
N ARG A 534 -16.86 13.83 -12.20
CA ARG A 534 -17.12 14.86 -13.22
C ARG A 534 -17.34 16.23 -12.57
N ASP A 535 -18.10 16.30 -11.48
CA ASP A 535 -18.37 17.57 -10.80
C ASP A 535 -17.14 18.10 -10.06
N GLU A 536 -16.32 17.23 -9.48
CA GLU A 536 -15.00 17.57 -8.95
C GLU A 536 -14.08 18.13 -10.04
N ALA A 537 -14.01 17.46 -11.20
CA ALA A 537 -13.25 17.93 -12.36
C ALA A 537 -13.75 19.29 -12.88
N LYS A 538 -15.06 19.55 -12.86
CA LYS A 538 -15.60 20.89 -13.19
C LYS A 538 -15.14 21.94 -12.18
N VAL A 539 -15.11 21.61 -10.89
CA VAL A 539 -14.62 22.51 -9.84
C VAL A 539 -13.13 22.80 -10.02
N THR A 540 -12.30 21.80 -10.34
CA THR A 540 -10.87 22.02 -10.60
C THR A 540 -10.64 22.87 -11.85
N ILE A 541 -11.40 22.64 -12.94
CA ILE A 541 -11.36 23.47 -14.14
C ILE A 541 -11.69 24.94 -13.80
N ARG A 542 -12.75 25.20 -13.01
CA ARG A 542 -13.10 26.56 -12.58
C ARG A 542 -12.00 27.22 -11.74
N LYS A 543 -11.32 26.46 -10.87
CA LYS A 543 -10.17 26.97 -10.09
C LYS A 543 -9.00 27.35 -11.00
N LEU A 544 -8.67 26.49 -11.97
CA LEU A 544 -7.62 26.74 -12.95
C LEU A 544 -7.96 27.94 -13.85
N GLN A 545 -9.21 28.07 -14.30
CA GLN A 545 -9.67 29.25 -15.05
C GLN A 545 -9.45 30.55 -14.27
N LYS A 546 -9.83 30.58 -12.97
CA LYS A 546 -9.57 31.76 -12.12
C LYS A 546 -8.07 32.06 -11.95
N GLN A 547 -7.21 31.04 -11.90
CA GLN A 547 -5.76 31.24 -11.88
C GLN A 547 -5.24 31.81 -13.20
N VAL A 548 -5.72 31.29 -14.33
CA VAL A 548 -5.38 31.81 -15.66
C VAL A 548 -5.81 33.26 -15.80
N GLU A 549 -7.01 33.63 -15.37
CA GLU A 549 -7.49 35.02 -15.39
C GLU A 549 -6.60 35.94 -14.53
N ARG A 550 -6.17 35.49 -13.35
CA ARG A 550 -5.23 36.26 -12.50
C ARG A 550 -3.88 36.45 -13.19
N LEU A 551 -3.30 35.37 -13.72
CA LEU A 551 -2.01 35.42 -14.43
C LEU A 551 -2.10 36.28 -15.70
N GLN A 552 -3.23 36.27 -16.41
CA GLN A 552 -3.47 37.14 -17.55
C GLN A 552 -3.52 38.61 -17.15
N LYS A 553 -4.15 38.94 -16.01
CA LYS A 553 -4.16 40.31 -15.47
C LYS A 553 -2.76 40.76 -15.07
N GLU A 554 -2.01 39.94 -14.35
CA GLU A 554 -0.61 40.23 -13.99
C GLU A 554 0.26 40.42 -15.22
N LEU A 555 0.13 39.55 -16.24
CA LEU A 555 0.82 39.69 -17.51
C LEU A 555 0.47 41.01 -18.22
N SER A 556 -0.80 41.42 -18.20
CA SER A 556 -1.24 42.68 -18.79
C SER A 556 -0.64 43.90 -18.09
N LEU A 557 -0.59 43.87 -16.75
CA LEU A 557 0.06 44.92 -15.94
C LEU A 557 1.55 44.98 -16.22
N CYS A 558 2.24 43.83 -16.27
CA CYS A 558 3.65 43.76 -16.63
C CYS A 558 3.92 44.31 -18.04
N ARG A 559 3.05 44.00 -19.02
CA ARG A 559 3.14 44.56 -20.37
C ARG A 559 2.97 46.08 -20.36
N GLN A 560 1.99 46.60 -19.60
CA GLN A 560 1.77 48.03 -19.44
C GLN A 560 2.98 48.73 -18.82
N MET A 561 3.53 48.20 -17.73
CA MET A 561 4.77 48.72 -17.13
C MET A 561 5.93 48.70 -18.12
N ASN A 562 6.06 47.64 -18.93
CA ASN A 562 7.12 47.56 -19.93
C ASN A 562 6.93 48.64 -21.02
N THR A 563 5.70 48.89 -21.47
CA THR A 563 5.42 49.99 -22.39
C THR A 563 5.70 51.37 -21.78
N GLU A 564 5.37 51.58 -20.51
CA GLU A 564 5.69 52.82 -19.78
C GLU A 564 7.19 53.02 -19.61
N LEU A 565 7.94 51.96 -19.27
CA LEU A 565 9.39 52.01 -19.18
C LEU A 565 10.04 52.29 -20.54
N LYS A 566 9.52 51.71 -21.62
CA LYS A 566 9.97 52.02 -22.98
C LYS A 566 9.71 53.48 -23.36
N ALA A 567 8.56 54.03 -22.98
CA ALA A 567 8.25 55.45 -23.18
C ALA A 567 9.24 56.34 -22.40
N LYS A 568 9.43 56.08 -21.10
CA LYS A 568 10.42 56.79 -20.28
C LYS A 568 11.85 56.69 -20.84
N LEU A 569 12.22 55.54 -21.38
CA LEU A 569 13.51 55.35 -22.04
C LEU A 569 13.63 56.18 -23.32
N ALA A 570 12.56 56.27 -24.12
CA ALA A 570 12.51 57.12 -25.29
C ALA A 570 12.65 58.60 -24.91
N ASP A 571 11.93 59.07 -23.89
CA ASP A 571 12.04 60.44 -23.37
C ASP A 571 13.46 60.74 -22.87
N THR A 572 14.06 59.78 -22.16
CA THR A 572 15.46 59.90 -21.69
C THR A 572 16.44 59.98 -22.85
N ASN A 573 16.23 59.20 -23.91
CA ASN A 573 17.03 59.28 -25.12
C ASN A 573 16.86 60.63 -25.83
N GLU A 574 15.64 61.18 -25.90
CA GLU A 574 15.41 62.51 -26.46
C GLU A 574 16.12 63.60 -25.64
N LEU A 575 16.04 63.54 -24.31
CA LEU A 575 16.78 64.43 -23.42
C LEU A 575 18.30 64.31 -23.61
N LYS A 576 18.82 63.10 -23.79
CA LYS A 576 20.24 62.86 -24.07
C LYS A 576 20.64 63.47 -25.42
N ILE A 577 19.81 63.35 -26.46
CA ILE A 577 20.05 64.00 -27.76
C ILE A 577 20.08 65.51 -27.59
N LYS A 578 19.08 66.11 -26.93
CA LYS A 578 19.05 67.56 -26.65
C LYS A 578 20.27 68.02 -25.86
N THR A 579 20.71 67.23 -24.87
CA THR A 579 21.92 67.54 -24.09
C THR A 579 23.16 67.50 -24.97
N LEU A 580 23.28 66.53 -25.88
CA LEU A 580 24.40 66.45 -26.84
C LEU A 580 24.37 67.61 -27.83
N GLU A 581 23.20 68.00 -28.33
CA GLU A 581 23.02 69.19 -29.18
C GLU A 581 23.43 70.47 -28.45
N GLN A 582 22.97 70.67 -27.22
CA GLN A 582 23.39 71.79 -26.37
C GLN A 582 24.90 71.78 -26.15
N THR A 583 25.49 70.62 -25.85
CA THR A 583 26.95 70.49 -25.67
C THR A 583 27.70 70.89 -26.94
N LYS A 584 27.21 70.49 -28.12
CA LYS A 584 27.78 70.89 -29.41
C LYS A 584 27.67 72.40 -29.63
N THR A 585 26.52 73.02 -29.32
CA THR A 585 26.38 74.49 -29.44
C THR A 585 27.31 75.24 -28.49
N ILE A 586 27.51 74.74 -27.26
CA ILE A 586 28.48 75.30 -26.31
C ILE A 586 29.90 75.18 -26.87
N GLU A 587 30.24 74.05 -27.47
CA GLU A 587 31.55 73.84 -28.09
C GLU A 587 31.80 74.79 -29.26
N ASP A 588 30.80 74.99 -30.12
CA ASP A 588 30.87 75.94 -31.24
C ASP A 588 30.96 77.39 -30.75
N LEU A 589 30.20 77.76 -29.71
CA LEU A 589 30.31 79.05 -29.04
C LEU A 589 31.70 79.25 -28.42
N ASN A 590 32.26 78.23 -27.77
CA ASN A 590 33.62 78.29 -27.22
C ASN A 590 34.66 78.50 -28.33
N LYS A 591 34.54 77.79 -29.47
CA LYS A 591 35.42 78.02 -30.64
C LYS A 591 35.30 79.46 -31.16
N SER A 592 34.08 80.00 -31.23
CA SER A 592 33.84 81.39 -31.67
C SER A 592 34.37 82.42 -30.67
N ARG A 593 34.27 82.13 -29.37
CA ARG A 593 34.86 82.95 -28.31
C ARG A 593 36.38 82.94 -28.43
N ASP A 594 36.99 81.78 -28.64
CA ASP A 594 38.45 81.67 -28.77
C ASP A 594 38.97 82.40 -30.03
N THR A 595 38.21 82.42 -31.13
CA THR A 595 38.57 83.24 -32.31
C THR A 595 38.38 84.73 -32.05
N LEU A 596 37.32 85.13 -31.35
CA LEU A 596 37.11 86.52 -30.90
C LEU A 596 38.23 86.98 -29.95
N GLU A 597 38.64 86.16 -28.99
CA GLU A 597 39.75 86.46 -28.08
C GLU A 597 41.05 86.67 -28.88
N LYS A 598 41.35 85.80 -29.85
CA LYS A 598 42.51 85.98 -30.75
C LYS A 598 42.42 87.25 -31.59
N MET A 599 41.23 87.64 -32.05
CA MET A 599 41.02 88.90 -32.77
C MET A 599 41.19 90.10 -31.85
N LYS A 600 40.68 90.04 -30.63
CA LYS A 600 40.87 91.05 -29.58
C LYS A 600 42.34 91.23 -29.25
N GLU A 601 43.09 90.15 -28.99
CA GLU A 601 44.54 90.21 -28.75
C GLU A 601 45.30 90.84 -29.92
N LYS A 602 44.92 90.54 -31.18
CA LYS A 602 45.50 91.17 -32.37
C LYS A 602 45.16 92.66 -32.45
N ALA A 603 43.93 93.03 -32.12
CA ALA A 603 43.49 94.43 -32.08
C ALA A 603 44.21 95.20 -30.97
N GLU A 604 44.37 94.63 -29.78
CA GLU A 604 45.13 95.19 -28.66
C GLU A 604 46.61 95.39 -29.04
N LYS A 605 47.25 94.42 -29.70
CA LYS A 605 48.62 94.56 -30.21
C LYS A 605 48.74 95.70 -31.23
N LYS A 606 47.79 95.81 -32.17
CA LYS A 606 47.75 96.92 -33.14
C LYS A 606 47.53 98.26 -32.44
N LEU A 607 46.63 98.32 -31.46
CA LEU A 607 46.37 99.53 -30.68
C LEU A 607 47.63 99.97 -29.92
N LEU A 608 48.36 99.02 -29.31
CA LEU A 608 49.64 99.30 -28.66
C LEU A 608 50.70 99.81 -29.66
N SER A 609 50.79 99.24 -30.86
CA SER A 609 51.68 99.72 -31.93
C SER A 609 51.34 101.15 -32.33
N VAL A 610 50.07 101.42 -32.67
CA VAL A 610 49.60 102.76 -33.06
C VAL A 610 49.81 103.76 -31.92
N LYS A 611 49.61 103.34 -30.66
CA LYS A 611 49.90 104.19 -29.50
C LYS A 611 51.38 104.54 -29.42
N SER A 612 52.28 103.57 -29.60
CA SER A 612 53.73 103.85 -29.62
C SER A 612 54.15 104.73 -30.80
N GLU A 613 53.55 104.54 -31.98
CA GLU A 613 53.78 105.40 -33.16
C GLU A 613 53.30 106.83 -32.89
N LEU A 614 52.13 107.00 -32.27
CA LEU A 614 51.61 108.30 -31.88
C LEU A 614 52.52 109.00 -30.85
N ASP A 615 53.00 108.27 -29.85
CA ASP A 615 53.93 108.80 -28.84
C ASP A 615 55.25 109.28 -29.50
N THR A 616 55.76 108.55 -30.50
CA THR A 616 56.95 108.98 -31.28
C THR A 616 56.69 110.21 -32.13
N ALA A 617 55.55 110.28 -32.82
CA ALA A 617 55.17 111.44 -33.63
C ALA A 617 54.93 112.69 -32.77
N GLU A 618 54.34 112.52 -31.57
CA GLU A 618 54.18 113.60 -30.60
C GLU A 618 55.55 114.12 -30.11
N HIS A 619 56.52 113.23 -29.88
CA HIS A 619 57.87 113.62 -29.48
C HIS A 619 58.60 114.40 -30.60
N GLU A 620 58.52 113.93 -31.84
CA GLU A 620 59.12 114.58 -33.01
C GLU A 620 58.47 115.96 -33.28
N ALA A 621 57.16 116.08 -33.12
CA ALA A 621 56.45 117.35 -33.23
C ALA A 621 56.89 118.36 -32.15
N LYS A 622 57.13 117.91 -30.91
CA LYS A 622 57.66 118.76 -29.83
C LYS A 622 59.08 119.24 -30.13
N GLU A 623 59.94 118.37 -30.65
CA GLU A 623 61.32 118.73 -31.02
C GLU A 623 61.36 119.76 -32.16
N ASN A 624 60.55 119.56 -33.20
CA ASN A 624 60.43 120.50 -34.32
C ASN A 624 59.91 121.88 -33.87
N LYS A 625 58.96 121.90 -32.93
CA LYS A 625 58.46 123.16 -32.33
C LYS A 625 59.58 123.91 -31.58
N GLU A 626 60.40 123.22 -30.81
CA GLU A 626 61.51 123.87 -30.09
C GLU A 626 62.61 124.36 -31.06
N ARG A 627 62.88 123.60 -32.13
CA ARG A 627 63.80 124.00 -33.19
C ARG A 627 63.34 125.28 -33.91
N ALA A 628 62.05 125.39 -34.22
CA ALA A 628 61.47 126.59 -34.82
C ALA A 628 61.52 127.80 -33.89
N LYS A 629 61.30 127.60 -32.59
CA LYS A 629 61.39 128.64 -31.56
C LYS A 629 62.82 129.19 -31.42
N ASN A 630 63.83 128.31 -31.40
CA ASN A 630 65.23 128.72 -31.37
C ASN A 630 65.61 129.52 -32.63
N MET A 631 65.12 129.12 -33.80
CA MET A 631 65.39 129.82 -35.06
C MET A 631 64.75 131.22 -35.09
N LEU A 632 63.54 131.38 -34.52
CA LEU A 632 62.89 132.69 -34.38
C LEU A 632 63.69 133.63 -33.46
N GLU A 633 64.27 133.10 -32.39
CA GLU A 633 65.08 133.88 -31.43
C GLU A 633 66.36 134.43 -32.08
N VAL A 634 67.02 133.64 -32.94
CA VAL A 634 68.17 134.07 -33.74
C VAL A 634 67.79 135.22 -34.68
N VAL A 635 66.72 135.08 -35.48
CA VAL A 635 66.27 136.12 -36.43
C VAL A 635 65.88 137.42 -35.70
N THR A 636 65.29 137.30 -34.50
CA THR A 636 64.93 138.45 -33.67
C THR A 636 66.15 139.18 -33.12
N SER A 637 67.24 138.46 -32.84
CA SER A 637 68.51 139.05 -32.40
C SER A 637 69.25 139.78 -33.54
N GLU A 638 69.20 139.26 -34.76
CA GLU A 638 69.80 139.87 -35.97
C GLU A 638 69.05 141.13 -36.43
N THR A 639 67.72 141.16 -36.30
CA THR A 639 66.94 142.37 -36.60
C THR A 639 67.22 143.50 -35.60
N LYS A 640 67.50 143.17 -34.33
CA LYS A 640 67.92 144.15 -33.32
C LYS A 640 69.29 144.75 -33.63
N THR A 641 70.25 143.96 -34.12
CA THR A 641 71.59 144.46 -34.47
C THR A 641 71.54 145.32 -35.74
N LEU A 642 70.80 144.92 -36.78
CA LEU A 642 70.63 145.72 -38.02
C LEU A 642 69.96 147.08 -37.77
N LYS A 643 68.99 147.15 -36.85
CA LYS A 643 68.33 148.41 -36.49
C LYS A 643 69.31 149.41 -35.85
N LYS A 644 70.24 148.92 -35.04
CA LYS A 644 71.22 149.74 -34.33
C LYS A 644 72.30 150.31 -35.26
N SER A 645 72.74 149.54 -36.25
CA SER A 645 73.70 150.00 -37.26
C SER A 645 73.08 151.02 -38.24
N LEU A 646 71.78 150.95 -38.50
CA LEU A 646 71.07 151.96 -39.30
C LEU A 646 71.01 153.32 -38.59
N GLU A 647 70.69 153.35 -37.29
CA GLU A 647 70.68 154.58 -36.48
C GLU A 647 72.07 155.25 -36.40
N GLU A 648 73.16 154.48 -36.43
CA GLU A 648 74.52 155.00 -36.46
C GLU A 648 74.92 155.58 -37.83
N ALA A 649 74.38 155.05 -38.94
CA ALA A 649 74.61 155.60 -40.28
C ALA A 649 73.92 156.96 -40.45
N GLU A 650 72.67 157.07 -39.98
CA GLU A 650 71.87 158.29 -40.05
C GLU A 650 72.50 159.45 -39.24
N LYS A 651 73.14 159.15 -38.10
CA LYS A 651 73.90 160.15 -37.33
C LYS A 651 75.16 160.65 -38.04
N ARG A 652 75.87 159.80 -38.80
CA ARG A 652 77.07 160.20 -39.56
C ARG A 652 76.73 161.10 -40.73
N GLU A 653 75.62 160.82 -41.42
CA GLU A 653 75.16 161.63 -42.55
C GLU A 653 74.83 163.06 -42.11
N LYS A 654 74.14 163.22 -40.97
CA LYS A 654 73.81 164.53 -40.41
C LYS A 654 75.03 165.39 -40.11
N GLN A 655 76.10 164.80 -39.57
CA GLN A 655 77.36 165.50 -39.27
C GLN A 655 78.10 166.02 -40.52
N LEU A 656 78.00 165.30 -41.65
CA LEU A 656 78.66 165.69 -42.91
C LEU A 656 77.94 166.85 -43.60
N VAL A 657 76.61 166.91 -43.48
CA VAL A 657 75.81 168.04 -43.98
C VAL A 657 76.14 169.31 -43.20
N ASP A 658 76.20 169.24 -41.87
CA ASP A 658 76.55 170.38 -41.00
C ASP A 658 77.97 170.91 -41.31
N PHE A 659 78.94 170.02 -41.57
CA PHE A 659 80.30 170.41 -41.93
C PHE A 659 80.36 171.15 -43.28
N ARG A 660 79.60 170.70 -44.28
CA ARG A 660 79.51 171.34 -45.60
C ARG A 660 78.96 172.77 -45.52
N GLU A 661 78.03 173.01 -44.61
CA GLU A 661 77.40 174.32 -44.39
C GLU A 661 78.40 175.34 -43.80
N VAL A 662 79.20 174.91 -42.82
CA VAL A 662 80.22 175.75 -42.15
C VAL A 662 81.34 176.18 -43.11
N VAL A 663 81.84 175.25 -43.94
CA VAL A 663 82.91 175.55 -44.92
C VAL A 663 82.43 176.52 -45.99
N SER A 664 81.17 176.41 -46.41
CA SER A 664 80.57 177.32 -47.41
C SER A 664 80.43 178.76 -46.88
N GLN A 665 80.10 178.94 -45.59
CA GLN A 665 80.06 180.24 -44.93
C GLN A 665 81.44 180.90 -44.79
N MET A 666 82.47 180.13 -44.44
CA MET A 666 83.83 180.67 -44.24
C MET A 666 84.47 181.17 -45.54
N LEU A 667 84.01 180.73 -46.71
CA LEU A 667 84.54 181.12 -48.03
C LEU A 667 83.82 182.32 -48.66
N GLY A 668 82.88 182.97 -47.95
CA GLY A 668 82.19 184.17 -48.44
C GLY A 668 81.31 183.95 -49.66
N LEU A 669 80.91 182.69 -49.92
CA LEU A 669 80.06 182.31 -51.03
C LEU A 669 78.58 182.52 -50.64
N ASN A 670 77.83 183.30 -51.43
CA ASN A 670 76.41 183.58 -51.14
C ASN A 670 75.55 182.29 -51.16
N MET A 671 74.84 182.06 -50.05
CA MET A 671 74.13 180.80 -49.70
C MET A 671 72.72 180.64 -50.32
N SER A 672 72.31 181.45 -51.30
CA SER A 672 70.96 181.38 -51.90
C SER A 672 70.84 180.53 -53.17
N SER A 673 71.91 179.81 -53.54
CA SER A 673 71.90 178.85 -54.66
C SER A 673 72.05 177.42 -54.12
N LEU A 674 70.95 176.67 -54.13
CA LEU A 674 70.91 175.25 -53.75
C LEU A 674 71.52 174.38 -54.86
N ALA A 675 72.84 174.48 -55.02
CA ALA A 675 73.76 173.52 -55.60
C ALA A 675 75.07 174.26 -55.87
N LEU A 676 75.78 174.66 -54.81
CA LEU A 676 77.21 174.94 -54.91
C LEU A 676 77.90 173.58 -55.16
N PRO A 677 78.46 173.34 -56.36
CA PRO A 677 79.19 172.11 -56.64
C PRO A 677 80.51 172.15 -55.87
N ASP A 678 80.94 171.01 -55.32
CA ASP A 678 82.11 170.94 -54.44
C ASP A 678 83.38 171.53 -55.09
N TYR A 679 83.46 171.54 -56.42
CA TYR A 679 84.58 172.15 -57.14
C TYR A 679 84.69 173.68 -56.95
N GLU A 680 83.62 174.42 -56.65
CA GLU A 680 83.69 175.88 -56.41
C GLU A 680 84.26 176.22 -55.02
N ILE A 681 83.90 175.41 -54.02
CA ILE A 681 84.50 175.44 -52.66
C ILE A 681 86.00 175.12 -52.79
N ILE A 682 86.34 174.09 -53.55
CA ILE A 682 87.72 173.67 -53.82
C ILE A 682 88.49 174.77 -54.58
N LYS A 683 87.91 175.43 -55.59
CA LYS A 683 88.59 176.46 -56.41
C LYS A 683 88.80 177.79 -55.67
N CYS A 684 88.01 178.09 -54.64
CA CYS A 684 88.25 179.22 -53.72
C CYS A 684 89.31 178.88 -52.66
N LEU A 685 89.30 177.65 -52.13
CA LEU A 685 90.37 177.13 -51.27
C LEU A 685 91.72 177.09 -52.01
N GLU A 686 91.75 176.65 -53.27
CA GLU A 686 92.94 176.67 -54.12
C GLU A 686 93.47 178.09 -54.34
N ARG A 687 92.59 179.09 -54.51
CA ARG A 687 92.99 180.51 -54.65
C ARG A 687 93.60 181.08 -53.36
N LEU A 688 93.12 180.65 -52.19
CA LEU A 688 93.69 181.02 -50.89
C LEU A 688 95.06 180.36 -50.66
N ILE A 689 95.23 179.13 -51.14
CA ILE A 689 96.45 178.32 -50.96
C ILE A 689 97.62 178.82 -51.83
N HIS A 690 97.38 179.53 -52.94
CA HIS A 690 98.46 180.12 -53.76
C HIS A 690 99.10 181.40 -53.16
N SER A 691 98.55 181.97 -52.09
CA SER A 691 98.99 183.27 -51.55
C SER A 691 100.04 183.24 -50.44
N HIS A 692 100.35 182.09 -49.80
CA HIS A 692 101.41 182.05 -48.79
C HIS A 692 102.17 180.72 -48.77
N GLN A 693 103.45 180.83 -49.14
CA GLN A 693 104.52 179.87 -48.88
C GLN A 693 104.68 179.61 -47.37
N HIS A 694 104.91 178.35 -46.97
CA HIS A 694 106.07 177.86 -46.21
C HIS A 694 105.77 176.51 -45.50
N PRO A 695 106.84 175.76 -45.14
CA PRO A 695 106.90 174.32 -45.29
C PRO A 695 106.61 173.61 -43.97
N PHE A 696 106.91 172.31 -43.96
CA PHE A 696 106.82 171.35 -42.85
C PHE A 696 105.48 170.60 -42.81
N VAL A 697 105.40 169.29 -42.57
CA VAL A 697 106.30 168.12 -42.42
C VAL A 697 105.45 167.15 -41.60
N THR A 698 105.37 165.93 -42.08
CA THR A 698 105.36 164.68 -41.31
C THR A 698 104.56 164.61 -40.01
N CYS A 699 103.56 163.72 -39.97
CA CYS A 699 103.38 162.88 -38.79
C CYS A 699 102.81 161.50 -39.15
N ALA A 700 103.71 160.52 -39.16
CA ALA A 700 103.38 159.14 -38.82
C ALA A 700 103.24 159.05 -37.30
N CYS A 701 102.19 158.42 -36.78
CA CYS A 701 102.05 157.90 -35.41
C CYS A 701 100.80 156.97 -35.36
N LEU A 702 100.99 155.66 -35.10
CA LEU A 702 100.79 154.94 -33.82
C LEU A 702 99.36 154.36 -33.69
N LYS A 703 99.20 153.03 -33.78
CA LYS A 703 99.32 152.01 -32.71
C LYS A 703 98.21 152.12 -31.65
N ASP A 704 97.53 150.97 -31.46
CA ASP A 704 97.12 150.36 -30.17
C ASP A 704 95.70 149.74 -30.10
N VAL A 705 95.71 148.40 -30.09
CA VAL A 705 95.03 147.43 -29.20
C VAL A 705 94.73 148.00 -27.79
N PRO A 706 93.60 147.68 -27.10
CA PRO A 706 93.45 146.47 -26.24
C PRO A 706 92.06 145.77 -26.28
N THR A 707 91.94 144.43 -26.18
CA THR A 707 92.00 143.50 -25.01
C THR A 707 90.71 143.44 -24.15
N ARG A 708 90.03 142.26 -24.06
CA ARG A 708 89.86 141.41 -22.84
C ARG A 708 88.79 140.28 -22.98
N GLN A 709 89.25 139.04 -22.70
CA GLN A 709 88.75 138.02 -21.72
C GLN A 709 87.25 137.65 -21.65
N ASP A 710 86.79 136.43 -21.34
CA ASP A 710 87.41 135.14 -20.95
C ASP A 710 86.30 134.05 -20.95
N ARG A 711 86.67 132.81 -21.30
CA ARG A 711 86.29 131.51 -20.70
C ARG A 711 85.90 130.41 -21.69
N HIS A 712 86.89 129.54 -21.86
CA HIS A 712 86.81 128.07 -21.86
C HIS A 712 85.61 127.46 -21.11
N LEU A 713 85.07 126.37 -21.66
CA LEU A 713 85.30 125.04 -21.06
C LEU A 713 85.12 123.90 -22.07
N GLN A 714 86.08 122.98 -21.96
CA GLN A 714 86.33 121.78 -22.74
C GLN A 714 85.52 120.62 -22.16
N GLY A 715 85.03 119.72 -23.00
CA GLY A 715 84.34 118.49 -22.57
C GLY A 715 84.30 117.44 -23.68
N HIS A 716 85.28 116.54 -23.64
CA HIS A 716 85.37 115.28 -24.38
C HIS A 716 84.28 114.27 -23.95
N LEU A 717 83.89 113.38 -24.89
CA LEU A 717 83.61 111.93 -24.78
C LEU A 717 82.75 111.57 -26.02
N GLN A 718 83.21 110.91 -27.09
CA GLN A 718 83.78 109.57 -27.29
C GLN A 718 82.99 108.39 -26.69
N LEU A 719 82.59 107.48 -27.62
CA LEU A 719 82.27 106.03 -27.48
C LEU A 719 80.88 105.69 -26.91
N LEU A 720 80.17 104.64 -27.34
CA LEU A 720 80.50 103.41 -28.09
C LEU A 720 79.18 102.81 -28.66
N HIS A 721 79.33 101.89 -29.63
CA HIS A 721 78.36 100.90 -30.16
C HIS A 721 76.96 100.78 -29.54
#